data_AF-A0A950W4F0-F1
#
_entry.id   AF-A0A950W4F0-F1
#
_cell.length_a   1.000
_cell.length_b   1.000
_cell.length_c   1.000
_cell.angle_alpha   90.00
_cell.angle_beta   90.00
_cell.angle_gamma   90.00
#
_symmetry.space_group_name_H-M   'P 1'
#
loop_
_entity.id
_entity.type
_entity.pdbx_description
1 polymer ?
#
loop_
_entity_poly.entity_id
_entity_poly.type
_entity_poly.pdbx_seq_one_letter_code
_entity_poly.pdbx_strand_id
1 'polypeptide(L)'
;MQQQIRIRGAREHNLKNIDVELPRDSLVVITGLSGSGKSSLAFDTIYAEGQRRYVESLSAYARQFLELMQKPEVESIEGLSPAISIEQKTTSRNPRSTVGTVTEIYDYMRLLWARVGVPYSPATGLPIVSQTVSQMVDRVLTMPQGARLYLLAPIVRGRKGEYRKELAELQRRGFQRVKIDGKMMELDEVRGLNKNLKHDIEIVVDRIIVDGDLGNRLADSFETALELADGIAFTENADSGEQTIFSAKFACPVSGFTIPEIEPRLFSFNNPFGACPACDGLGTKLYFDPDLVVHDPRRSLAEGAVSPWSHSSSQYYTQTLESIARHFRKSMHTAWQDLPEKMRRTILHGSDGEPIRMTYDDGLRKYTTERPFEGVLPNMERRFRETDSAWIKEELARYQSAKTCEVCNGNRLKPEALAVKIAGKHISEVAAMSIAEAGIWFSGISAELTPSQREIAQRILKEINERLGFLRNVGLEYLTLSRASGTLSGGESQRIRLASQIGSGLTGVLYVLDEPSIGLHQRDNGRLLATLKRLRDLGNTVIVVEHDEEAIRAADWVIDMGPGAGVHGGHVVAEGTPEAIMANPNSTTGQYLTGQREIPVPQIRRIGHPGQILRILGAAGNNLKGITAEIPLGTFCCVTGVSGGGKSTLIVETLYKALAKRLNNAREQPAPLAGLEGVEFLDKIVDIDQSPIGRTPRSNPATYTGCFTPIRDWFTGLPEAKSRGYLPGRFSFNVKGGRCEACQGDG
;
A
#
# COMPACT_ATOMS: atom_id res chain seq x y z
N MET A 1 28.94 -6.54 -34.77
CA MET A 1 27.97 -6.85 -33.70
C MET A 1 26.76 -7.49 -34.37
N GLN A 2 26.26 -8.62 -33.86
CA GLN A 2 25.03 -9.22 -34.40
C GLN A 2 23.88 -8.21 -34.23
N GLN A 3 23.26 -7.80 -35.33
CA GLN A 3 22.18 -6.80 -35.37
C GLN A 3 20.79 -7.40 -35.08
N GLN A 4 20.72 -8.70 -34.80
CA GLN A 4 19.48 -9.46 -34.63
C GLN A 4 19.59 -10.43 -33.46
N ILE A 5 18.46 -10.70 -32.80
CA ILE A 5 18.27 -11.84 -31.90
C ILE A 5 17.76 -13.00 -32.74
N ARG A 6 18.43 -14.15 -32.70
CA ARG A 6 18.06 -15.33 -33.49
C ARG A 6 17.66 -16.45 -32.56
N ILE A 7 16.43 -16.92 -32.69
CA ILE A 7 15.90 -18.06 -31.95
C ILE A 7 15.79 -19.24 -32.92
N ARG A 8 16.38 -20.38 -32.57
CA ARG A 8 16.31 -21.61 -33.38
C ARG A 8 15.70 -22.76 -32.58
N GLY A 9 14.76 -23.45 -33.21
CA GLY A 9 14.12 -24.66 -32.69
C GLY A 9 13.45 -24.47 -31.33
N ALA A 10 12.66 -23.41 -31.16
CA ALA A 10 11.88 -23.21 -29.94
C ALA A 10 10.69 -24.18 -29.88
N ARG A 11 10.59 -24.92 -28.76
CA ARG A 11 9.63 -26.02 -28.54
C ARG A 11 8.85 -25.91 -27.23
N GLU A 12 9.05 -24.84 -26.48
CA GLU A 12 8.36 -24.61 -25.20
C GLU A 12 6.83 -24.71 -25.35
N HIS A 13 6.19 -25.48 -24.48
CA HIS A 13 4.74 -25.75 -24.50
C HIS A 13 4.19 -26.28 -25.84
N ASN A 14 3.52 -25.42 -26.62
CA ASN A 14 2.90 -25.80 -27.90
C ASN A 14 3.70 -25.36 -29.13
N LEU A 15 4.86 -24.72 -28.95
CA LEU A 15 5.70 -24.26 -30.05
C LEU A 15 6.20 -25.43 -30.91
N LYS A 16 6.14 -25.28 -32.23
CA LYS A 16 6.37 -26.35 -33.20
C LYS A 16 7.77 -26.28 -33.81
N ASN A 17 8.79 -26.29 -32.96
CA ASN A 17 10.19 -26.18 -33.38
C ASN A 17 10.43 -24.94 -34.26
N ILE A 18 10.00 -23.78 -33.77
CA ILE A 18 10.00 -22.55 -34.58
C ILE A 18 11.36 -21.85 -34.58
N ASP A 19 11.66 -21.25 -35.71
CA ASP A 19 12.79 -20.35 -35.91
C ASP A 19 12.26 -18.94 -36.08
N VAL A 20 12.87 -17.96 -35.40
CA VAL A 20 12.44 -16.57 -35.41
C VAL A 20 13.66 -15.65 -35.41
N GLU A 21 13.61 -14.60 -36.22
CA GLU A 21 14.62 -13.54 -36.22
C GLU A 21 14.00 -12.19 -35.81
N LEU A 22 14.59 -11.55 -34.80
CA LEU A 22 14.13 -10.27 -34.28
C LEU A 22 15.18 -9.19 -34.48
N PRO A 23 14.80 -8.01 -34.98
CA PRO A 23 15.73 -6.88 -35.03
C PRO A 23 16.03 -6.39 -33.61
N ARG A 24 17.30 -6.09 -33.34
CA ARG A 24 17.69 -5.40 -32.10
C ARG A 24 17.29 -3.92 -32.16
N ASP A 25 17.27 -3.30 -30.98
CA ASP A 25 16.99 -1.86 -30.79
C ASP A 25 15.66 -1.42 -31.42
N SER A 26 14.70 -2.35 -31.45
CA SER A 26 13.41 -2.21 -32.13
C SER A 26 12.25 -2.47 -31.16
N LEU A 27 11.08 -1.91 -31.47
CA LEU A 27 9.81 -2.23 -30.86
C LEU A 27 9.17 -3.38 -31.65
N VAL A 28 9.26 -4.58 -31.08
CA VAL A 28 8.71 -5.81 -31.64
C VAL A 28 7.36 -6.11 -30.98
N VAL A 29 6.33 -6.38 -31.78
CA VAL A 29 5.02 -6.84 -31.28
C VAL A 29 4.80 -8.29 -31.65
N ILE A 30 4.46 -9.13 -30.67
CA ILE A 30 4.00 -10.50 -30.87
C ILE A 30 2.49 -10.53 -30.72
N THR A 31 1.79 -10.95 -31.76
CA THR A 31 0.33 -10.95 -31.85
C THR A 31 -0.19 -12.31 -32.34
N GLY A 32 -1.51 -12.45 -32.46
CA GLY A 32 -2.19 -13.70 -32.85
C GLY A 32 -3.18 -14.21 -31.80
N LEU A 33 -3.85 -15.32 -32.07
CA LEU A 33 -4.98 -15.79 -31.25
C LEU A 33 -4.61 -16.13 -29.79
N SER A 34 -5.58 -16.06 -28.88
CA SER A 34 -5.38 -16.50 -27.49
C SER A 34 -4.99 -17.98 -27.46
N GLY A 35 -3.91 -18.33 -26.78
CA GLY A 35 -3.35 -19.69 -26.76
C GLY A 35 -2.55 -20.08 -28.02
N SER A 36 -2.19 -19.16 -28.92
CA SER A 36 -1.39 -19.47 -30.10
C SER A 36 0.10 -19.71 -29.84
N GLY A 37 0.58 -19.50 -28.60
CA GLY A 37 1.99 -19.65 -28.20
C GLY A 37 2.76 -18.34 -28.04
N LYS A 38 2.08 -17.18 -28.06
CA LYS A 38 2.71 -15.85 -27.87
C LYS A 38 3.54 -15.76 -26.59
N SER A 39 2.92 -16.06 -25.44
CA SER A 39 3.58 -16.00 -24.14
C SER A 39 4.66 -17.08 -24.00
N SER A 40 4.47 -18.25 -24.61
CA SER A 40 5.47 -19.31 -24.65
C SER A 40 6.75 -18.88 -25.37
N LEU A 41 6.62 -18.11 -26.47
CA LEU A 41 7.76 -17.53 -27.16
C LEU A 41 8.37 -16.34 -26.39
N ALA A 42 7.56 -15.36 -26.00
CA ALA A 42 8.02 -14.13 -25.34
C ALA A 42 8.61 -14.36 -23.95
N PHE A 43 7.84 -15.02 -23.07
CA PHE A 43 8.15 -15.14 -21.64
C PHE A 43 8.88 -16.43 -21.33
N ASP A 44 8.29 -17.57 -21.71
CA ASP A 44 8.80 -18.88 -21.29
C ASP A 44 10.07 -19.29 -22.06
N THR A 45 10.31 -18.69 -23.24
CA THR A 45 11.52 -18.91 -24.03
C THR A 45 12.49 -17.72 -23.98
N ILE A 46 12.13 -16.57 -24.58
CA ILE A 46 13.06 -15.45 -24.79
C ILE A 46 13.46 -14.78 -23.47
N TYR A 47 12.47 -14.37 -22.65
CA TYR A 47 12.74 -13.75 -21.36
C TYR A 47 13.42 -14.71 -20.39
N ALA A 48 12.90 -15.94 -20.25
CA ALA A 48 13.46 -16.94 -19.35
C ALA A 48 14.94 -17.19 -19.63
N GLU A 49 15.32 -17.35 -20.91
CA GLU A 49 16.71 -17.56 -21.30
C GLU A 49 17.58 -16.31 -21.08
N GLY A 50 17.04 -15.11 -21.35
CA GLY A 50 17.75 -13.84 -21.17
C GLY A 50 18.03 -13.52 -19.70
N GLN A 51 17.06 -13.81 -18.83
CA GLN A 51 17.22 -13.70 -17.39
C GLN A 51 18.20 -14.75 -16.85
N ARG A 52 18.04 -16.02 -17.24
CA ARG A 52 18.89 -17.12 -16.79
C ARG A 52 20.36 -16.85 -17.09
N ARG A 53 20.70 -16.53 -18.35
CA ARG A 53 22.09 -16.25 -18.77
C ARG A 53 22.72 -15.10 -17.99
N TYR A 54 21.94 -14.06 -17.68
CA TYR A 54 22.42 -12.94 -16.87
C TYR A 54 22.67 -13.35 -15.42
N VAL A 55 21.73 -14.05 -14.77
CA VAL A 55 21.87 -14.44 -13.36
C VAL A 55 22.97 -15.50 -13.17
N GLU A 56 23.19 -16.39 -14.14
CA GLU A 56 24.32 -17.35 -14.16
C GLU A 56 25.70 -16.68 -14.19
N SER A 57 25.77 -15.41 -14.60
CA SER A 57 26.99 -14.62 -14.61
C SER A 57 27.27 -13.91 -13.28
N LEU A 58 26.28 -13.79 -12.38
CA LEU A 58 26.42 -13.01 -11.15
C LEU A 58 27.35 -13.67 -10.12
N SER A 59 27.29 -14.99 -9.97
CA SER A 59 28.18 -15.72 -9.06
C SER A 59 28.22 -17.21 -9.38
N ALA A 60 29.31 -17.89 -8.99
CA ALA A 60 29.41 -19.35 -9.09
C ALA A 60 28.30 -20.07 -8.28
N TYR A 61 27.89 -19.49 -7.15
CA TYR A 61 26.79 -20.00 -6.32
C TYR A 61 25.43 -19.88 -7.03
N ALA A 62 25.14 -18.72 -7.64
CA ALA A 62 23.91 -18.53 -8.40
C ALA A 62 23.82 -19.50 -9.59
N ARG A 63 24.94 -19.79 -10.24
CA ARG A 63 25.01 -20.79 -11.33
C ARG A 63 24.62 -22.18 -10.85
N GLN A 64 25.15 -22.65 -9.73
CA GLN A 64 24.78 -23.96 -9.16
C GLN A 64 23.29 -24.06 -8.84
N PHE A 65 22.68 -22.97 -8.35
CA PHE A 65 21.26 -22.95 -8.06
C PHE A 65 20.40 -22.96 -9.33
N LEU A 66 20.81 -22.24 -10.37
CA LEU A 66 20.08 -22.19 -11.65
C LEU A 66 20.21 -23.46 -12.48
N GLU A 67 21.29 -24.23 -12.32
CA GLU A 67 21.41 -25.56 -12.95
C GLU A 67 20.34 -26.55 -12.47
N LEU A 68 19.72 -26.31 -11.30
CA LEU A 68 18.59 -27.09 -10.80
C LEU A 68 17.25 -26.69 -11.45
N MET A 69 17.18 -25.53 -12.11
CA MET A 69 15.98 -25.08 -12.81
C MET A 69 15.90 -25.69 -14.20
N GLN A 70 14.68 -26.01 -14.64
CA GLN A 70 14.44 -26.49 -15.99
C GLN A 70 14.76 -25.37 -17.00
N LYS A 71 15.66 -25.67 -17.95
CA LYS A 71 15.98 -24.75 -19.04
C LYS A 71 14.84 -24.73 -20.07
N PRO A 72 14.55 -23.58 -20.70
CA PRO A 72 13.59 -23.53 -21.80
C PRO A 72 13.96 -24.50 -22.92
N GLU A 73 12.95 -25.10 -23.54
CA GLU A 73 13.12 -26.04 -24.65
C GLU A 73 13.42 -25.28 -25.95
N VAL A 74 14.69 -24.97 -26.18
CA VAL A 74 15.18 -24.29 -27.38
C VAL A 74 16.54 -24.85 -27.81
N GLU A 75 16.82 -24.91 -29.12
CA GLU A 75 18.12 -25.41 -29.61
C GLU A 75 19.23 -24.38 -29.41
N SER A 76 18.98 -23.15 -29.85
CA SER A 76 19.91 -22.06 -29.63
C SER A 76 19.20 -20.70 -29.67
N ILE A 77 19.74 -19.78 -28.87
CA ILE A 77 19.38 -18.36 -28.94
C ILE A 77 20.67 -17.55 -29.00
N GLU A 78 20.85 -16.78 -30.07
CA GLU A 78 21.99 -15.89 -30.29
C GLU A 78 21.58 -14.42 -30.23
N GLY A 79 22.52 -13.55 -29.88
CA GLY A 79 22.26 -12.12 -29.81
C GLY A 79 21.30 -11.70 -28.69
N LEU A 80 21.16 -12.48 -27.62
CA LEU A 80 20.27 -12.17 -26.50
C LEU A 80 20.89 -11.15 -25.54
N SER A 81 20.10 -10.17 -25.10
CA SER A 81 20.47 -9.22 -24.04
C SER A 81 19.92 -9.68 -22.68
N PRO A 82 20.44 -9.17 -21.54
CA PRO A 82 19.79 -9.34 -20.25
C PRO A 82 18.33 -8.91 -20.33
N ALA A 83 17.42 -9.78 -19.88
CA ALA A 83 16.00 -9.60 -20.07
C ALA A 83 15.25 -9.21 -18.78
N ILE A 84 14.29 -8.29 -18.91
CA ILE A 84 13.41 -7.85 -17.83
C ILE A 84 11.96 -7.99 -18.28
N SER A 85 11.15 -8.75 -17.54
CA SER A 85 9.71 -8.86 -17.80
C SER A 85 8.91 -7.79 -17.08
N ILE A 86 7.84 -7.31 -17.73
CA ILE A 86 6.85 -6.40 -17.17
C ILE A 86 5.46 -7.03 -17.38
N GLU A 87 5.15 -8.00 -16.53
CA GLU A 87 3.90 -8.77 -16.53
C GLU A 87 2.86 -8.18 -15.56
N GLN A 88 1.60 -8.64 -15.70
CA GLN A 88 0.50 -8.30 -14.79
C GLN A 88 0.49 -9.08 -13.47
N LYS A 89 1.56 -9.85 -13.18
CA LYS A 89 1.67 -10.58 -11.92
C LYS A 89 1.38 -9.64 -10.75
N THR A 90 0.43 -10.04 -9.91
CA THR A 90 -0.09 -9.20 -8.82
C THR A 90 1.06 -8.65 -8.00
N THR A 91 1.11 -7.32 -7.88
CA THR A 91 1.99 -6.61 -6.96
C THR A 91 1.84 -7.18 -5.55
N SER A 92 2.93 -7.17 -4.80
CA SER A 92 2.96 -7.65 -3.42
C SER A 92 1.82 -7.01 -2.62
N ARG A 93 0.91 -7.82 -2.08
CA ARG A 93 -0.21 -7.37 -1.21
C ARG A 93 0.26 -6.96 0.18
N ASN A 94 1.54 -6.62 0.34
CA ASN A 94 2.08 -6.17 1.61
C ASN A 94 1.40 -4.83 2.00
N PRO A 95 0.70 -4.76 3.14
CA PRO A 95 -0.03 -3.55 3.55
C PRO A 95 0.90 -2.36 3.79
N ARG A 96 2.20 -2.60 4.00
CA ARG A 96 3.21 -1.55 4.14
C ARG A 96 3.68 -0.96 2.82
N SER A 97 3.46 -1.61 1.69
CA SER A 97 3.93 -1.12 0.40
C SER A 97 2.94 -0.14 -0.22
N THR A 98 3.41 1.05 -0.63
CA THR A 98 2.62 2.10 -1.30
C THR A 98 3.16 2.38 -2.71
N VAL A 99 2.43 3.17 -3.51
CA VAL A 99 2.92 3.67 -4.81
C VAL A 99 4.27 4.38 -4.64
N GLY A 100 4.42 5.22 -3.61
CA GLY A 100 5.66 5.94 -3.32
C GLY A 100 6.83 5.03 -2.97
N THR A 101 6.62 3.90 -2.31
CA THR A 101 7.70 2.94 -2.00
C THR A 101 8.06 2.08 -3.21
N VAL A 102 7.08 1.64 -4.00
CA VAL A 102 7.34 0.84 -5.22
C VAL A 102 8.09 1.64 -6.28
N THR A 103 7.85 2.95 -6.33
CA THR A 103 8.48 3.86 -7.30
C THR A 103 9.78 4.48 -6.77
N GLU A 104 10.18 4.18 -5.52
CA GLU A 104 11.30 4.80 -4.80
C GLU A 104 11.18 6.32 -4.59
N ILE A 105 10.12 6.97 -5.09
CA ILE A 105 9.89 8.41 -4.91
C ILE A 105 9.86 8.74 -3.41
N TYR A 106 9.23 7.89 -2.60
CA TYR A 106 9.17 8.10 -1.16
C TYR A 106 10.56 8.05 -0.52
N ASP A 107 11.50 7.22 -1.01
CA ASP A 107 12.87 7.17 -0.49
C ASP A 107 13.62 8.48 -0.76
N TYR A 108 13.46 9.07 -1.95
CA TYR A 108 13.99 10.40 -2.25
C TYR A 108 13.29 11.49 -1.43
N MET A 109 11.99 11.36 -1.17
CA MET A 109 11.29 12.28 -0.26
C MET A 109 11.87 12.20 1.16
N ARG A 110 12.16 11.01 1.70
CA ARG A 110 12.80 10.89 3.01
C ARG A 110 14.16 11.58 3.02
N LEU A 111 14.94 11.43 1.95
CA LEU A 111 16.24 12.09 1.83
C LEU A 111 16.07 13.62 1.76
N LEU A 112 15.09 14.12 1.00
CA LEU A 112 14.80 15.55 0.91
C LEU A 112 14.41 16.13 2.27
N TRP A 113 13.46 15.50 2.97
CA TRP A 113 13.03 15.95 4.30
C TRP A 113 14.14 15.88 5.35
N ALA A 114 15.05 14.89 5.25
CA ALA A 114 16.20 14.82 6.14
C ALA A 114 17.23 15.92 5.89
N ARG A 115 17.38 16.37 4.64
CA ARG A 115 18.44 17.33 4.27
C ARG A 115 18.01 18.79 4.33
N VAL A 116 16.76 19.10 3.98
CA VAL A 116 16.27 20.49 3.91
C VAL A 116 15.04 20.74 4.76
N GLY A 117 14.48 19.71 5.40
CA GLY A 117 13.32 19.84 6.26
C GLY A 117 13.62 20.64 7.52
N VAL A 118 12.71 21.53 7.87
CA VAL A 118 12.77 22.33 9.10
C VAL A 118 11.86 21.66 10.13
N PRO A 119 12.37 21.22 11.29
CA PRO A 119 11.53 20.73 12.37
C PRO A 119 10.78 21.88 13.05
N TYR A 120 9.53 21.65 13.41
CA TYR A 120 8.71 22.62 14.16
C TYR A 120 8.28 22.03 15.50
N SER A 121 8.25 22.84 16.55
CA SER A 121 7.71 22.39 17.83
C SER A 121 6.21 22.18 17.74
N PRO A 122 5.67 21.00 18.11
CA PRO A 122 4.22 20.79 18.17
C PRO A 122 3.52 21.69 19.19
N ALA A 123 4.25 22.18 20.21
CA ALA A 123 3.69 23.00 21.28
C ALA A 123 3.65 24.49 20.93
N THR A 124 4.70 25.02 20.29
CA THR A 124 4.81 26.46 20.00
C THR A 124 4.59 26.80 18.53
N GLY A 125 4.64 25.82 17.62
CA GLY A 125 4.58 26.06 16.17
C GLY A 125 5.80 26.77 15.58
N LEU A 126 6.84 27.03 16.38
CA LEU A 126 8.07 27.70 15.95
C LEU A 126 9.12 26.69 15.44
N PRO A 127 9.99 27.10 14.49
CA PRO A 127 11.05 26.25 13.98
C PRO A 127 12.07 25.92 15.08
N ILE A 128 12.51 24.68 15.10
CA ILE A 128 13.58 24.18 15.97
C ILE A 128 14.86 24.18 15.14
N VAL A 129 15.92 24.79 15.66
CA VAL A 129 17.23 24.82 15.00
C VAL A 129 18.26 24.25 15.95
N SER A 130 19.07 23.31 15.47
CA SER A 130 20.31 22.91 16.12
C SER A 130 21.43 23.83 15.62
N GLN A 131 22.29 24.29 16.52
CA GLN A 131 23.43 25.13 16.20
C GLN A 131 24.70 24.43 16.68
N THR A 132 25.77 24.50 15.91
CA THR A 132 27.11 24.14 16.39
C THR A 132 27.64 25.24 17.29
N VAL A 133 28.58 24.92 18.19
CA VAL A 133 29.21 25.93 19.07
C VAL A 133 29.77 27.10 18.26
N SER A 134 30.44 26.82 17.14
CA SER A 134 30.94 27.87 16.23
C SER A 134 29.83 28.78 15.70
N GLN A 135 28.68 28.23 15.28
CA GLN A 135 27.54 29.05 14.84
C GLN A 135 26.91 29.85 15.98
N MET A 136 26.92 29.34 17.21
CA MET A 136 26.46 30.07 18.39
C MET A 136 27.37 31.26 18.66
N VAL A 137 28.69 31.04 18.63
CA VAL A 137 29.74 32.06 18.76
C VAL A 137 29.59 33.13 17.69
N ASP A 138 29.50 32.74 16.41
CA ASP A 138 29.34 33.67 15.28
C ASP A 138 28.10 34.54 15.46
N ARG A 139 26.98 33.96 15.90
CA ARG A 139 25.73 34.68 16.12
C ARG A 139 25.85 35.71 17.26
N VAL A 140 26.57 35.39 18.33
CA VAL A 140 26.84 36.38 19.40
C VAL A 140 27.76 37.49 18.90
N LEU A 141 28.77 37.18 18.07
CA LEU A 141 29.66 38.19 17.49
C LEU A 141 28.94 39.14 16.51
N THR A 142 27.79 38.75 15.94
CA THR A 142 26.94 39.65 15.14
C THR A 142 26.07 40.61 15.95
N MET A 143 26.03 40.48 17.28
CA MET A 143 25.28 41.38 18.15
C MET A 143 25.97 42.76 18.26
N PRO A 144 25.27 43.83 18.72
CA PRO A 144 25.85 45.16 18.81
C PRO A 144 27.15 45.20 19.63
N GLN A 145 28.18 45.83 19.08
CA GLN A 145 29.48 45.96 19.74
C GLN A 145 29.35 46.70 21.08
N GLY A 146 29.95 46.15 22.13
CA GLY A 146 29.84 46.66 23.50
C GLY A 146 28.62 46.15 24.29
N ALA A 147 27.74 45.33 23.70
CA ALA A 147 26.64 44.70 24.42
C ALA A 147 27.16 43.80 25.56
N ARG A 148 26.56 43.92 26.75
CA ARG A 148 26.89 43.12 27.93
C ARG A 148 25.93 41.95 28.01
N LEU A 149 26.46 40.72 27.90
CA LEU A 149 25.66 39.49 27.87
C LEU A 149 26.03 38.58 29.04
N TYR A 150 25.02 38.01 29.68
CA TYR A 150 25.17 36.86 30.55
C TYR A 150 24.95 35.58 29.75
N LEU A 151 25.93 34.68 29.72
CA LEU A 151 25.74 33.33 29.21
C LEU A 151 25.17 32.47 30.34
N LEU A 152 23.95 31.98 30.16
CA LEU A 152 23.18 31.25 31.14
C LEU A 152 22.97 29.80 30.68
N ALA A 153 23.14 28.86 31.59
CA ALA A 153 22.78 27.45 31.39
C ALA A 153 21.48 27.14 32.16
N PRO A 154 20.34 26.89 31.49
CA PRO A 154 19.06 26.63 32.12
C PRO A 154 18.93 25.18 32.61
N ILE A 155 19.37 24.93 33.84
CA ILE A 155 19.43 23.60 34.44
C ILE A 155 18.03 23.07 34.78
N VAL A 156 17.12 23.95 35.21
CA VAL A 156 15.73 23.60 35.53
C VAL A 156 14.78 24.57 34.84
N ARG A 157 13.74 24.03 34.20
CA ARG A 157 12.72 24.82 33.48
C ARG A 157 11.32 24.36 33.87
N GLY A 158 10.57 25.20 34.59
CA GLY A 158 9.15 25.02 34.90
C GLY A 158 8.81 23.74 35.65
N ARG A 159 9.76 23.17 36.41
CA ARG A 159 9.60 21.89 37.14
C ARG A 159 9.49 22.12 38.64
N LYS A 160 8.66 21.31 39.31
CA LYS A 160 8.51 21.36 40.76
C LYS A 160 9.64 20.63 41.46
N GLY A 161 10.24 21.25 42.48
CA GLY A 161 11.33 20.62 43.24
C GLY A 161 12.04 21.62 44.14
N GLU A 162 12.83 21.09 45.07
CA GLU A 162 13.62 21.90 46.01
C GLU A 162 15.08 22.08 45.57
N TYR A 163 15.56 21.25 44.63
CA TYR A 163 16.85 21.34 43.92
C TYR A 163 18.13 21.55 44.77
N ARG A 164 18.10 21.21 46.07
CA ARG A 164 19.23 21.39 47.00
C ARG A 164 20.49 20.62 46.57
N LYS A 165 20.35 19.44 45.98
CA LYS A 165 21.49 18.60 45.60
C LYS A 165 22.20 19.19 44.39
N GLU A 166 21.41 19.60 43.41
CA GLU A 166 21.84 20.20 42.15
C GLU A 166 22.56 21.53 42.41
N LEU A 167 22.00 22.40 43.26
CA LEU A 167 22.64 23.66 43.63
C LEU A 167 23.96 23.45 44.40
N ALA A 168 24.00 22.47 45.32
CA ALA A 168 25.23 22.16 46.06
C ALA A 168 26.33 21.57 45.17
N GLU A 169 25.96 20.82 44.13
CA GLU A 169 26.90 20.28 43.14
C GLU A 169 27.50 21.39 42.27
N LEU A 170 26.69 22.34 41.83
CA LEU A 170 27.15 23.52 41.08
C LEU A 170 28.09 24.40 41.92
N GLN A 171 27.80 24.54 43.22
CA GLN A 171 28.68 25.26 44.15
C GLN A 171 30.04 24.58 44.29
N ARG A 172 30.08 23.24 44.38
CA ARG A 172 31.34 22.48 44.40
C ARG A 172 32.13 22.59 43.10
N ARG A 173 31.44 22.76 41.97
CA ARG A 173 32.07 23.02 40.65
C ARG A 173 32.58 24.46 40.50
N GLY A 174 32.33 25.33 41.47
CA GLY A 174 32.89 26.69 41.53
C GLY A 174 32.01 27.78 40.94
N PHE A 175 30.76 27.50 40.58
CA PHE A 175 29.82 28.54 40.12
C PHE A 175 29.40 29.44 41.28
N GLN A 176 29.42 30.76 41.05
CA GLN A 176 29.09 31.76 42.07
C GLN A 176 27.68 32.32 41.92
N ARG A 177 27.17 32.49 40.69
CA ARG A 177 25.91 33.19 40.43
C ARG A 177 24.87 32.30 39.79
N VAL A 178 23.63 32.44 40.24
CA VAL A 178 22.46 31.76 39.70
C VAL A 178 21.30 32.74 39.56
N LYS A 179 20.48 32.52 38.54
CA LYS A 179 19.20 33.17 38.36
C LYS A 179 18.10 32.18 38.69
N ILE A 180 17.28 32.49 39.70
CA ILE A 180 16.15 31.65 40.10
C ILE A 180 14.87 32.47 39.98
N ASP A 181 13.89 31.96 39.24
CA ASP A 181 12.59 32.59 39.01
C ASP A 181 12.72 34.07 38.57
N GLY A 182 13.71 34.34 37.71
CA GLY A 182 13.98 35.68 37.17
C GLY A 182 14.89 36.56 38.03
N LYS A 183 15.27 36.16 39.25
CA LYS A 183 16.12 36.96 40.15
C LYS A 183 17.55 36.42 40.20
N MET A 184 18.51 37.30 39.92
CA MET A 184 19.94 37.02 40.08
C MET A 184 20.33 37.04 41.56
N MET A 185 21.04 36.02 42.01
CA MET A 185 21.56 35.91 43.37
C MET A 185 22.88 35.12 43.40
N GLU A 186 23.67 35.31 44.45
CA GLU A 186 24.85 34.47 44.69
C GLU A 186 24.39 33.10 45.22
N LEU A 187 25.08 32.05 44.78
CA LEU A 187 24.66 30.65 44.96
C LEU A 187 24.70 30.21 46.43
N ASP A 188 25.55 30.84 47.23
CA ASP A 188 25.68 30.65 48.68
C ASP A 188 24.52 31.27 49.48
N GLU A 189 23.85 32.28 48.92
CA GLU A 189 22.68 32.94 49.52
C GLU A 189 21.36 32.21 49.24
N VAL A 190 21.36 31.19 48.37
CA VAL A 190 20.15 30.46 47.99
C VAL A 190 19.66 29.58 49.16
N ARG A 191 18.54 29.98 49.77
CA ARG A 191 17.86 29.21 50.82
C ARG A 191 16.73 28.39 50.20
N GLY A 192 16.63 27.12 50.61
CA GLY A 192 15.87 26.04 49.96
C GLY A 192 14.55 26.43 49.26
N LEU A 193 14.41 25.97 48.01
CA LEU A 193 13.27 26.24 47.14
C LEU A 193 12.03 25.43 47.54
N ASN A 194 10.84 25.95 47.24
CA ASN A 194 9.59 25.32 47.64
C ASN A 194 9.25 24.13 46.73
N LYS A 195 9.32 22.91 47.27
CA LYS A 195 9.02 21.66 46.54
C LYS A 195 7.67 21.62 45.80
N ASN A 196 6.69 22.42 46.19
CA ASN A 196 5.34 22.40 45.61
C ASN A 196 5.15 23.39 44.45
N LEU A 197 6.08 24.34 44.28
CA LEU A 197 6.06 25.37 43.25
C LEU A 197 6.98 24.97 42.09
N LYS A 198 6.66 25.45 40.88
CA LYS A 198 7.52 25.29 39.72
C LYS A 198 8.61 26.36 39.79
N HIS A 199 9.84 25.96 39.50
CA HIS A 199 11.00 26.86 39.51
C HIS A 199 11.72 26.83 38.17
N ASP A 200 12.29 27.97 37.80
CA ASP A 200 13.25 28.15 36.71
C ASP A 200 14.61 28.47 37.31
N ILE A 201 15.64 27.67 37.00
CA ILE A 201 17.00 27.82 37.54
C ILE A 201 17.99 27.87 36.38
N GLU A 202 18.68 29.00 36.28
CA GLU A 202 19.66 29.28 35.23
C GLU A 202 21.00 29.66 35.88
N ILE A 203 22.05 28.90 35.63
CA ILE A 203 23.38 29.20 36.19
C ILE A 203 24.12 30.18 35.27
N VAL A 204 24.81 31.16 35.85
CA VAL A 204 25.64 32.09 35.06
C VAL A 204 26.98 31.43 34.78
N VAL A 205 27.23 31.11 33.51
CA VAL A 205 28.45 30.42 33.07
C VAL A 205 29.55 31.42 32.75
N ASP A 206 29.24 32.49 32.01
CA ASP A 206 30.19 33.56 31.71
C ASP A 206 29.50 34.94 31.60
N ARG A 207 30.30 36.00 31.74
CA ARG A 207 29.94 37.40 31.53
C ARG A 207 30.75 37.95 30.38
N ILE A 208 30.06 38.30 29.31
CA ILE A 208 30.68 38.63 28.03
C ILE A 208 30.36 40.08 27.69
N ILE A 209 31.34 40.79 27.14
CA ILE A 209 31.15 42.11 26.50
C ILE A 209 31.47 41.88 25.04
N VAL A 210 30.54 42.10 24.11
CA VAL A 210 30.76 41.77 22.70
C VAL A 210 31.87 42.65 22.11
N ASP A 211 33.04 42.05 21.88
CA ASP A 211 34.23 42.61 21.23
C ASP A 211 34.74 41.66 20.12
N GLY A 212 35.78 42.09 19.38
CA GLY A 212 36.29 41.36 18.22
C GLY A 212 37.21 40.15 18.49
N ASP A 213 37.63 39.89 19.74
CA ASP A 213 38.70 38.91 20.07
C ASP A 213 38.22 37.75 20.99
N LEU A 214 36.90 37.58 21.13
CA LEU A 214 36.30 36.64 22.11
C LEU A 214 36.09 35.20 21.63
N GLY A 215 36.41 34.87 20.39
CA GLY A 215 35.98 33.61 19.74
C GLY A 215 36.23 32.33 20.55
N ASN A 216 37.49 32.09 20.97
CA ASN A 216 37.86 30.85 21.68
C ASN A 216 37.27 30.77 23.09
N ARG A 217 37.31 31.88 23.85
CA ARG A 217 36.72 31.93 25.20
C ARG A 217 35.21 31.71 25.16
N LEU A 218 34.54 32.29 24.17
CA LEU A 218 33.10 32.15 24.01
C LEU A 218 32.72 30.71 23.65
N ALA A 219 33.53 30.03 22.82
CA ALA A 219 33.34 28.63 22.49
C ALA A 219 33.42 27.72 23.73
N ASP A 220 34.49 27.83 24.53
CA ASP A 220 34.65 27.06 25.79
C ASP A 220 33.49 27.31 26.76
N SER A 221 33.02 28.56 26.83
CA SER A 221 31.90 28.94 27.69
C SER A 221 30.59 28.33 27.21
N PHE A 222 30.36 28.31 25.88
CA PHE A 222 29.21 27.62 25.30
C PHE A 222 29.27 26.10 25.53
N GLU A 223 30.43 25.46 25.36
CA GLU A 223 30.58 24.03 25.65
C GLU A 223 30.21 23.71 27.10
N THR A 224 30.72 24.51 28.04
CA THR A 224 30.41 24.40 29.46
C THR A 224 28.91 24.58 29.72
N ALA A 225 28.28 25.60 29.13
CA ALA A 225 26.85 25.87 29.30
C ALA A 225 25.97 24.74 28.74
N LEU A 226 26.33 24.24 27.56
CA LEU A 226 25.61 23.15 26.89
C LEU A 226 25.75 21.84 27.68
N GLU A 227 26.93 21.53 28.23
CA GLU A 227 27.13 20.33 29.06
C GLU A 227 26.29 20.38 30.35
N LEU A 228 26.17 21.56 30.96
CA LEU A 228 25.39 21.76 32.20
C LEU A 228 23.87 21.68 32.00
N ALA A 229 23.37 22.09 30.84
CA ALA A 229 21.93 22.24 30.57
C ALA A 229 21.43 21.37 29.40
N ASP A 230 22.03 20.18 29.24
CA ASP A 230 21.63 19.14 28.28
C ASP A 230 21.52 19.64 26.81
N GLY A 231 22.45 20.52 26.43
CA GLY A 231 22.57 21.05 25.08
C GLY A 231 21.76 22.32 24.82
N ILE A 232 21.40 23.10 25.84
CA ILE A 232 20.74 24.40 25.69
C ILE A 232 21.53 25.48 26.45
N ALA A 233 21.64 26.67 25.86
CA ALA A 233 22.23 27.84 26.50
C ALA A 233 21.43 29.10 26.14
N PHE A 234 21.38 30.08 27.03
CA PHE A 234 20.78 31.39 26.77
C PHE A 234 21.85 32.47 26.85
N THR A 235 21.74 33.51 26.04
CA THR A 235 22.42 34.78 26.30
C THR A 235 21.38 35.82 26.69
N GLU A 236 21.56 36.48 27.81
CA GLU A 236 20.70 37.55 28.28
C GLU A 236 21.43 38.88 28.25
N ASN A 237 20.86 39.89 27.61
CA ASN A 237 21.41 41.24 27.65
C ASN A 237 21.23 41.85 29.04
N ALA A 238 22.33 42.27 29.66
CA ALA A 238 22.35 42.81 31.02
C ALA A 238 21.59 44.13 31.16
N ASP A 239 21.45 44.90 30.08
CA ASP A 239 20.80 46.21 30.07
C ASP A 239 19.31 46.13 29.70
N SER A 240 18.94 45.27 28.73
CA SER A 240 17.55 45.14 28.25
C SER A 240 16.78 43.94 28.81
N GLY A 241 17.46 42.95 29.39
CA GLY A 241 16.87 41.68 29.81
C GLY A 241 16.41 40.79 28.64
N GLU A 242 16.73 41.16 27.40
CA GLU A 242 16.37 40.39 26.22
C GLU A 242 17.18 39.08 26.16
N GLN A 243 16.48 37.95 26.07
CA GLN A 243 17.08 36.63 26.00
C GLN A 243 17.13 36.09 24.57
N THR A 244 18.31 35.65 24.14
CA THR A 244 18.52 34.86 22.92
C THR A 244 18.82 33.42 23.30
N ILE A 245 18.17 32.48 22.62
CA ILE A 245 18.27 31.06 22.92
C ILE A 245 19.15 30.35 21.89
N PHE A 246 19.99 29.43 22.39
CA PHE A 246 20.87 28.55 21.64
C PHE A 246 20.61 27.10 22.05
N SER A 247 20.62 26.19 21.07
CA SER A 247 20.43 24.76 21.32
C SER A 247 21.35 23.95 20.43
N ALA A 248 22.18 23.08 21.02
CA ALA A 248 23.02 22.13 20.32
C ALA A 248 22.22 20.89 19.85
N LYS A 249 21.06 20.65 20.46
CA LYS A 249 20.11 19.60 20.06
C LYS A 249 18.93 20.20 19.30
N PHE A 250 18.19 19.39 18.51
CA PHE A 250 16.89 19.79 17.99
C PHE A 250 15.84 19.79 19.12
N ALA A 251 15.92 20.76 20.03
CA ALA A 251 15.05 20.89 21.18
C ALA A 251 14.22 22.18 21.11
N CYS A 252 12.93 22.09 21.42
CA CYS A 252 12.10 23.26 21.66
C CYS A 252 12.48 23.88 23.01
N PRO A 253 12.86 25.17 23.06
CA PRO A 253 13.26 25.80 24.30
C PRO A 253 12.14 25.90 25.35
N VAL A 254 10.89 26.05 24.89
CA VAL A 254 9.72 26.31 25.73
C VAL A 254 9.10 25.02 26.25
N SER A 255 8.90 24.01 25.39
CA SER A 255 8.21 22.76 25.77
C SER A 255 9.15 21.65 26.21
N GLY A 256 10.46 21.76 25.94
CA GLY A 256 11.42 20.67 26.13
C GLY A 256 11.23 19.51 25.14
N PHE A 257 10.38 19.67 24.12
CA PHE A 257 10.23 18.69 23.05
C PHE A 257 11.54 18.53 22.30
N THR A 258 12.06 17.30 22.20
CA THR A 258 13.31 17.01 21.49
C THR A 258 13.04 16.11 20.31
N ILE A 259 13.76 16.35 19.22
CA ILE A 259 13.77 15.50 18.04
C ILE A 259 15.16 14.85 17.99
N PRO A 260 15.24 13.52 17.79
CA PRO A 260 16.51 12.87 17.47
C PRO A 260 17.09 13.42 16.16
N GLU A 261 18.34 13.10 15.84
CA GLU A 261 18.97 13.55 14.60
C GLU A 261 18.08 13.27 13.37
N ILE A 262 17.93 14.29 12.51
CA ILE A 262 17.02 14.24 11.36
C ILE A 262 17.67 13.42 10.24
N GLU A 263 17.51 12.11 10.34
CA GLU A 263 18.00 11.16 9.33
C GLU A 263 16.86 10.63 8.45
N PRO A 264 17.15 10.14 7.22
CA PRO A 264 16.13 9.58 6.34
C PRO A 264 15.30 8.45 6.97
N ARG A 265 15.87 7.67 7.90
CA ARG A 265 15.17 6.58 8.60
C ARG A 265 14.02 7.06 9.49
N LEU A 266 14.07 8.31 9.97
CA LEU A 266 13.01 8.94 10.76
C LEU A 266 11.71 9.07 9.96
N PHE A 267 11.81 9.19 8.64
CA PHE A 267 10.67 9.32 7.73
C PHE A 267 10.22 7.98 7.13
N SER A 268 10.76 6.86 7.60
CA SER A 268 10.38 5.54 7.11
C SER A 268 9.37 4.89 8.05
N PHE A 269 8.14 4.67 7.55
CA PHE A 269 7.13 3.89 8.28
C PHE A 269 7.40 2.38 8.29
N ASN A 270 8.42 1.91 7.55
CA ASN A 270 8.89 0.53 7.61
C ASN A 270 9.96 0.33 8.69
N ASN A 271 10.44 1.41 9.30
CA ASN A 271 11.48 1.39 10.30
C ASN A 271 10.89 1.82 11.67
N PRO A 272 11.09 1.06 12.76
CA PRO A 272 10.61 1.42 14.10
C PRO A 272 11.02 2.80 14.59
N PHE A 273 12.12 3.36 14.07
CA PHE A 273 12.55 4.73 14.38
C PHE A 273 11.51 5.78 13.93
N GLY A 274 10.92 5.61 12.74
CA GLY A 274 9.94 6.53 12.16
C GLY A 274 8.48 6.07 12.22
N ALA A 275 8.24 4.77 12.36
CA ALA A 275 6.90 4.18 12.34
C ALA A 275 6.05 4.57 13.54
N CYS A 276 4.77 4.86 13.30
CA CYS A 276 3.81 5.11 14.36
C CYS A 276 3.67 3.86 15.27
N PRO A 277 3.93 3.96 16.59
CA PRO A 277 3.94 2.81 17.49
C PRO A 277 2.54 2.20 17.68
N ALA A 278 1.47 2.99 17.51
CA ALA A 278 0.10 2.52 17.71
C ALA A 278 -0.40 1.60 16.59
N CYS A 279 0.17 1.69 15.39
CA CYS A 279 -0.23 0.89 14.23
C CYS A 279 0.95 0.19 13.54
N ASP A 280 2.14 0.23 14.15
CA ASP A 280 3.40 -0.29 13.61
C ASP A 280 3.62 0.09 12.12
N GLY A 281 3.41 1.37 11.82
CA GLY A 281 3.59 1.93 10.47
C GLY A 281 2.54 1.57 9.43
N LEU A 282 1.45 0.88 9.79
CA LEU A 282 0.38 0.51 8.84
C LEU A 282 -0.51 1.70 8.47
N GLY A 283 -0.70 2.65 9.40
CA GLY A 283 -1.64 3.78 9.26
C GLY A 283 -3.10 3.41 9.50
N THR A 284 -3.41 2.12 9.57
CA THR A 284 -4.74 1.61 9.92
C THR A 284 -4.65 0.70 11.14
N LYS A 285 -5.75 0.59 11.87
CA LYS A 285 -5.97 -0.42 12.89
C LYS A 285 -7.15 -1.28 12.47
N LEU A 286 -7.03 -2.58 12.70
CA LEU A 286 -8.15 -3.50 12.58
C LEU A 286 -8.97 -3.40 13.86
N TYR A 287 -10.28 -3.26 13.72
CA TYR A 287 -11.24 -3.29 14.83
C TYR A 287 -12.41 -4.18 14.42
N PHE A 288 -13.12 -4.73 15.40
CA PHE A 288 -14.33 -5.50 15.11
C PHE A 288 -15.48 -4.56 14.76
N ASP A 289 -16.01 -4.73 13.55
CA ASP A 289 -17.04 -3.86 13.01
C ASP A 289 -18.43 -4.35 13.44
N PRO A 290 -19.23 -3.53 14.16
CA PRO A 290 -20.60 -3.87 14.50
C PRO A 290 -21.45 -4.27 13.28
N ASP A 291 -21.24 -3.62 12.13
CA ASP A 291 -22.01 -3.86 10.91
C ASP A 291 -21.64 -5.17 10.21
N LEU A 292 -20.43 -5.71 10.49
CA LEU A 292 -20.03 -7.05 10.05
C LEU A 292 -20.54 -8.13 11.02
N VAL A 293 -20.63 -7.82 12.31
CA VAL A 293 -21.18 -8.71 13.33
C VAL A 293 -22.69 -8.89 13.15
N VAL A 294 -23.40 -7.78 12.92
CA VAL A 294 -24.84 -7.77 12.61
C VAL A 294 -25.05 -7.32 11.17
N HIS A 295 -24.89 -8.30 10.27
CA HIS A 295 -24.88 -8.08 8.84
C HIS A 295 -26.25 -7.67 8.25
N ASP A 296 -27.35 -8.30 8.72
CA ASP A 296 -28.72 -8.00 8.29
C ASP A 296 -29.57 -7.57 9.49
N PRO A 297 -29.82 -6.25 9.67
CA PRO A 297 -30.65 -5.73 10.75
C PRO A 297 -32.10 -6.19 10.75
N ARG A 298 -32.59 -6.78 9.64
CA ARG A 298 -33.97 -7.28 9.53
C ARG A 298 -34.14 -8.67 10.15
N ARG A 299 -33.05 -9.42 10.34
CA ARG A 299 -33.10 -10.72 11.01
C ARG A 299 -33.31 -10.54 12.49
N SER A 300 -34.03 -11.49 13.08
CA SER A 300 -34.19 -11.59 14.53
C SER A 300 -32.99 -12.27 15.21
N LEU A 301 -32.90 -12.17 16.55
CA LEU A 301 -31.85 -12.88 17.30
C LEU A 301 -31.96 -14.40 17.14
N ALA A 302 -33.18 -14.94 17.07
CA ALA A 302 -33.44 -16.35 16.83
C ALA A 302 -33.00 -16.83 15.45
N GLU A 303 -33.08 -15.97 14.42
CA GLU A 303 -32.61 -16.25 13.05
C GLU A 303 -31.10 -15.98 12.88
N GLY A 304 -30.39 -15.70 13.96
CA GLY A 304 -28.95 -15.51 13.95
C GLY A 304 -28.49 -14.13 13.51
N ALA A 305 -29.18 -13.06 13.92
CA ALA A 305 -28.75 -11.68 13.66
C ALA A 305 -27.29 -11.41 14.11
N VAL A 306 -26.83 -12.01 15.21
CA VAL A 306 -25.44 -11.93 15.68
C VAL A 306 -24.62 -13.05 15.02
N SER A 307 -23.99 -12.72 13.90
CA SER A 307 -23.36 -13.68 12.99
C SER A 307 -22.22 -14.54 13.60
N PRO A 308 -21.34 -14.02 14.49
CA PRO A 308 -20.31 -14.84 15.12
C PRO A 308 -20.85 -15.94 16.04
N TRP A 309 -22.09 -15.78 16.52
CA TRP A 309 -22.70 -16.68 17.52
C TRP A 309 -23.77 -17.59 16.94
N SER A 310 -24.27 -17.30 15.73
CA SER A 310 -25.35 -18.04 15.08
C SER A 310 -24.95 -19.42 14.54
N HIS A 311 -23.67 -19.62 14.20
CA HIS A 311 -23.16 -20.88 13.64
C HIS A 311 -22.47 -21.78 14.68
N SER A 312 -22.46 -21.38 15.95
CA SER A 312 -21.86 -22.18 17.02
C SER A 312 -22.76 -23.38 17.33
N SER A 313 -22.18 -24.58 17.43
CA SER A 313 -22.88 -25.78 17.91
C SER A 313 -23.20 -25.71 19.41
N SER A 314 -22.62 -24.75 20.14
CA SER A 314 -22.84 -24.58 21.57
C SER A 314 -24.09 -23.76 21.83
N GLN A 315 -25.03 -24.32 22.61
CA GLN A 315 -26.24 -23.62 23.06
C GLN A 315 -25.95 -22.44 23.99
N TYR A 316 -24.72 -22.34 24.51
CA TYR A 316 -24.28 -21.30 25.43
C TYR A 316 -24.63 -19.89 24.91
N TYR A 317 -24.23 -19.55 23.68
CA TYR A 317 -24.43 -18.20 23.14
C TYR A 317 -25.90 -17.87 22.90
N THR A 318 -26.69 -18.84 22.41
CA THR A 318 -28.13 -18.68 22.22
C THR A 318 -28.83 -18.43 23.56
N GLN A 319 -28.48 -19.20 24.60
CA GLN A 319 -29.03 -19.04 25.94
C GLN A 319 -28.61 -17.71 26.61
N THR A 320 -27.40 -17.21 26.31
CA THR A 320 -26.97 -15.86 26.71
C THR A 320 -27.86 -14.80 26.06
N LEU A 321 -28.08 -14.86 24.74
CA LEU A 321 -28.94 -13.91 24.03
C LEU A 321 -30.39 -13.96 24.51
N GLU A 322 -30.93 -15.16 24.77
CA GLU A 322 -32.26 -15.33 25.38
C GLU A 322 -32.37 -14.68 26.76
N SER A 323 -31.33 -14.83 27.59
CA SER A 323 -31.30 -14.24 28.92
C SER A 323 -31.25 -12.72 28.86
N ILE A 324 -30.50 -12.15 27.92
CA ILE A 324 -30.48 -10.70 27.65
C ILE A 324 -31.85 -10.22 27.13
N ALA A 325 -32.47 -10.95 26.20
CA ALA A 325 -33.81 -10.63 25.70
C ALA A 325 -34.85 -10.62 26.83
N ARG A 326 -34.79 -11.61 27.74
CA ARG A 326 -35.61 -11.65 28.96
C ARG A 326 -35.37 -10.46 29.88
N HIS A 327 -34.12 -10.05 30.10
CA HIS A 327 -33.77 -8.87 30.92
C HIS A 327 -34.44 -7.59 30.41
N PHE A 328 -34.42 -7.38 29.09
CA PHE A 328 -35.05 -6.23 28.44
C PHE A 328 -36.55 -6.43 28.13
N ARG A 329 -37.15 -7.55 28.54
CA ARG A 329 -38.55 -7.93 28.28
C ARG A 329 -38.92 -7.88 26.77
N LYS A 330 -38.01 -8.36 25.92
CA LYS A 330 -38.17 -8.46 24.47
C LYS A 330 -38.10 -9.92 24.00
N SER A 331 -38.62 -10.17 22.80
CA SER A 331 -38.62 -11.50 22.18
C SER A 331 -37.36 -11.72 21.36
N MET A 332 -36.89 -12.97 21.29
CA MET A 332 -35.83 -13.39 20.38
C MET A 332 -36.22 -13.29 18.90
N HIS A 333 -37.52 -13.25 18.60
CA HIS A 333 -38.06 -13.14 17.23
C HIS A 333 -38.25 -11.69 16.76
N THR A 334 -37.94 -10.71 17.60
CA THR A 334 -37.94 -9.30 17.18
C THR A 334 -36.73 -9.04 16.28
N ALA A 335 -36.95 -8.39 15.13
CA ALA A 335 -35.87 -8.00 14.21
C ALA A 335 -34.88 -7.07 14.92
N TRP A 336 -33.59 -7.19 14.60
CA TRP A 336 -32.53 -6.42 15.26
C TRP A 336 -32.76 -4.91 15.21
N GLN A 337 -33.22 -4.38 14.06
CA GLN A 337 -33.50 -2.96 13.87
C GLN A 337 -34.60 -2.42 14.80
N ASP A 338 -35.54 -3.28 15.22
CA ASP A 338 -36.68 -2.94 16.08
C ASP A 338 -36.38 -3.12 17.59
N LEU A 339 -35.18 -3.62 17.92
CA LEU A 339 -34.74 -3.74 19.31
C LEU A 339 -34.40 -2.35 19.89
N PRO A 340 -34.66 -2.12 21.20
CA PRO A 340 -34.26 -0.88 21.86
C PRO A 340 -32.75 -0.62 21.73
N GLU A 341 -32.36 0.64 21.53
CA GLU A 341 -30.94 1.02 21.37
C GLU A 341 -30.09 0.56 22.56
N LYS A 342 -30.59 0.72 23.79
CA LYS A 342 -29.92 0.22 25.01
C LYS A 342 -29.65 -1.28 24.94
N MET A 343 -30.59 -2.08 24.42
CA MET A 343 -30.44 -3.53 24.27
C MET A 343 -29.41 -3.87 23.20
N ARG A 344 -29.45 -3.22 22.02
CA ARG A 344 -28.45 -3.42 20.96
C ARG A 344 -27.03 -3.10 21.44
N ARG A 345 -26.87 -1.97 22.13
CA ARG A 345 -25.59 -1.57 22.73
C ARG A 345 -25.13 -2.58 23.79
N THR A 346 -26.04 -3.07 24.62
CA THR A 346 -25.72 -4.09 25.64
C THR A 346 -25.22 -5.39 25.01
N ILE A 347 -25.85 -5.84 23.92
CA ILE A 347 -25.42 -7.04 23.19
C ILE A 347 -24.02 -6.83 22.58
N LEU A 348 -23.77 -5.70 21.93
CA LEU A 348 -22.50 -5.46 21.23
C LEU A 348 -21.34 -5.11 22.16
N HIS A 349 -21.55 -4.19 23.11
CA HIS A 349 -20.49 -3.58 23.92
C HIS A 349 -20.49 -4.04 25.38
N GLY A 350 -21.50 -4.78 25.81
CA GLY A 350 -21.64 -5.26 27.19
C GLY A 350 -22.57 -4.40 28.04
N SER A 351 -22.81 -4.84 29.27
CA SER A 351 -23.79 -4.23 30.17
C SER A 351 -23.25 -3.07 31.03
N ASP A 352 -22.07 -2.54 30.71
CA ASP A 352 -21.43 -1.43 31.44
C ASP A 352 -21.40 -1.61 32.98
N GLY A 353 -21.26 -2.86 33.44
CA GLY A 353 -21.24 -3.23 34.86
C GLY A 353 -22.60 -3.62 35.47
N GLU A 354 -23.71 -3.43 34.75
CA GLU A 354 -25.06 -3.87 35.16
C GLU A 354 -25.11 -5.41 35.18
N PRO A 355 -25.37 -6.08 36.32
CA PRO A 355 -25.46 -7.53 36.38
C PRO A 355 -26.68 -8.03 35.58
N ILE A 356 -26.47 -9.02 34.71
CA ILE A 356 -27.55 -9.68 33.97
C ILE A 356 -27.66 -11.12 34.47
N ARG A 357 -28.89 -11.52 34.82
CA ARG A 357 -29.19 -12.90 35.23
C ARG A 357 -29.23 -13.81 33.99
N MET A 358 -28.16 -14.56 33.78
CA MET A 358 -28.01 -15.52 32.68
C MET A 358 -28.26 -16.94 33.16
N THR A 359 -29.13 -17.67 32.48
CA THR A 359 -29.46 -19.06 32.81
C THR A 359 -28.95 -19.97 31.71
N TYR A 360 -28.14 -20.96 32.09
CA TYR A 360 -27.57 -21.94 31.17
C TYR A 360 -28.10 -23.33 31.50
N ASP A 361 -28.39 -24.11 30.46
CA ASP A 361 -28.91 -25.47 30.55
C ASP A 361 -28.22 -26.33 29.50
N ASP A 362 -27.33 -27.23 29.94
CA ASP A 362 -26.59 -28.14 29.06
C ASP A 362 -27.29 -29.51 28.92
N GLY A 363 -28.51 -29.66 29.46
CA GLY A 363 -29.29 -30.90 29.50
C GLY A 363 -28.95 -31.83 30.67
N LEU A 364 -27.83 -31.62 31.37
CA LEU A 364 -27.43 -32.39 32.56
C LEU A 364 -27.51 -31.55 33.83
N ARG A 365 -27.22 -30.24 33.75
CA ARG A 365 -27.23 -29.30 34.87
C ARG A 365 -27.71 -27.92 34.39
N LYS A 366 -28.66 -27.38 35.14
CA LYS A 366 -29.12 -25.99 34.99
C LYS A 366 -28.46 -25.12 36.04
N TYR A 367 -27.75 -24.08 35.62
CA TYR A 367 -27.15 -23.12 36.53
C TYR A 367 -27.46 -21.68 36.10
N THR A 368 -27.57 -20.79 37.09
CA THR A 368 -27.84 -19.36 36.87
C THR A 368 -26.67 -18.56 37.39
N THR A 369 -26.18 -17.64 36.59
CA THR A 369 -25.12 -16.69 36.97
C THR A 369 -25.63 -15.27 36.86
N GLU A 370 -25.33 -14.45 37.85
CA GLU A 370 -25.64 -13.01 37.84
C GLU A 370 -24.32 -12.25 37.80
N ARG A 371 -23.93 -11.82 36.60
CA ARG A 371 -22.67 -11.12 36.36
C ARG A 371 -22.86 -10.08 35.25
N PRO A 372 -22.02 -9.04 35.20
CA PRO A 372 -21.98 -8.14 34.06
C PRO A 372 -21.68 -8.92 32.77
N PHE A 373 -22.38 -8.57 31.71
CA PHE A 373 -22.15 -9.13 30.39
C PHE A 373 -21.02 -8.37 29.70
N GLU A 374 -20.01 -9.08 29.21
CA GLU A 374 -18.84 -8.44 28.59
C GLU A 374 -19.13 -7.84 27.20
N GLY A 375 -20.17 -8.30 26.50
CA GLY A 375 -20.47 -7.87 25.12
C GLY A 375 -19.85 -8.77 24.06
N VAL A 376 -20.46 -8.80 22.87
CA VAL A 376 -19.98 -9.59 21.73
C VAL A 376 -18.64 -9.06 21.21
N LEU A 377 -18.49 -7.74 21.04
CA LEU A 377 -17.25 -7.15 20.49
C LEU A 377 -16.07 -7.29 21.45
N PRO A 378 -16.19 -6.99 22.77
CA PRO A 378 -15.09 -7.23 23.71
C PRO A 378 -14.74 -8.72 23.84
N ASN A 379 -15.73 -9.62 23.79
CA ASN A 379 -15.47 -11.07 23.74
C ASN A 379 -14.59 -11.45 22.53
N MET A 380 -14.92 -10.93 21.35
CA MET A 380 -14.17 -11.21 20.12
C MET A 380 -12.76 -10.61 20.17
N GLU A 381 -12.61 -9.37 20.65
CA GLU A 381 -11.29 -8.73 20.82
C GLU A 381 -10.39 -9.52 21.77
N ARG A 382 -10.93 -9.93 22.91
CA ARG A 382 -10.20 -10.73 23.90
C ARG A 382 -9.80 -12.09 23.32
N ARG A 383 -10.74 -12.81 22.70
CA ARG A 383 -10.46 -14.11 22.06
C ARG A 383 -9.42 -14.00 20.96
N PHE A 384 -9.48 -12.96 20.13
CA PHE A 384 -8.50 -12.74 19.06
C PHE A 384 -7.09 -12.51 19.61
N ARG A 385 -6.96 -11.81 20.75
CA ARG A 385 -5.69 -11.53 21.41
C ARG A 385 -5.12 -12.74 22.16
N GLU A 386 -5.97 -13.49 22.86
CA GLU A 386 -5.57 -14.60 23.73
C GLU A 386 -5.38 -15.93 23.00
N THR A 387 -6.03 -16.13 21.85
CA THR A 387 -5.96 -17.41 21.13
C THR A 387 -4.67 -17.53 20.33
N ASP A 388 -4.01 -18.69 20.37
CA ASP A 388 -2.86 -19.00 19.49
C ASP A 388 -3.25 -19.75 18.21
N SER A 389 -4.47 -20.28 18.13
CA SER A 389 -4.99 -20.97 16.94
C SER A 389 -5.14 -20.02 15.75
N ALA A 390 -4.41 -20.31 14.67
CA ALA A 390 -4.50 -19.57 13.41
C ALA A 390 -5.91 -19.62 12.80
N TRP A 391 -6.60 -20.76 12.90
CA TRP A 391 -7.96 -20.94 12.37
C TRP A 391 -8.97 -20.02 13.06
N ILE A 392 -8.91 -19.91 14.41
CA ILE A 392 -9.81 -19.02 15.17
C ILE A 392 -9.51 -17.54 14.83
N LYS A 393 -8.23 -17.19 14.69
CA LYS A 393 -7.85 -15.83 14.26
C LYS A 393 -8.42 -15.50 12.88
N GLU A 394 -8.31 -16.44 11.93
CA GLU A 394 -8.84 -16.26 10.58
C GLU A 394 -10.38 -16.18 10.57
N GLU A 395 -11.07 -16.96 11.40
CA GLU A 395 -12.52 -16.91 11.55
C GLU A 395 -12.98 -15.55 12.12
N LEU A 396 -12.34 -15.09 13.19
CA LEU A 396 -12.65 -13.81 13.83
C LEU A 396 -12.26 -12.61 12.94
N ALA A 397 -11.15 -12.68 12.22
CA ALA A 397 -10.69 -11.61 11.33
C ALA A 397 -11.71 -11.23 10.25
N ARG A 398 -12.65 -12.13 9.90
CA ARG A 398 -13.74 -11.86 8.95
C ARG A 398 -14.72 -10.78 9.43
N TYR A 399 -14.73 -10.48 10.72
CA TYR A 399 -15.56 -9.45 11.33
C TYR A 399 -14.77 -8.17 11.64
N GLN A 400 -13.51 -8.11 11.22
CA GLN A 400 -12.70 -6.91 11.37
C GLN A 400 -12.81 -6.02 10.14
N SER A 401 -12.91 -4.72 10.36
CA SER A 401 -12.71 -3.71 9.34
C SER A 401 -11.51 -2.83 9.69
N ALA A 402 -10.95 -2.17 8.68
CA ALA A 402 -9.82 -1.28 8.86
C ALA A 402 -10.31 0.15 9.11
N LYS A 403 -9.89 0.76 10.21
CA LYS A 403 -10.06 2.19 10.48
C LYS A 403 -8.74 2.92 10.38
N THR A 404 -8.80 4.19 9.99
CA THR A 404 -7.67 5.11 10.10
C THR A 404 -7.17 5.16 11.54
N CYS A 405 -5.86 5.03 11.73
CA CYS A 405 -5.24 5.09 13.06
C CYS A 405 -5.43 6.49 13.67
N GLU A 406 -6.02 6.56 14.86
CA GLU A 406 -6.30 7.83 15.57
C GLU A 406 -5.05 8.57 16.06
N VAL A 407 -3.91 7.89 16.19
CA VAL A 407 -2.66 8.48 16.71
C VAL A 407 -1.89 9.19 15.60
N CYS A 408 -1.76 8.55 14.43
CA CYS A 408 -1.06 9.16 13.28
C CYS A 408 -2.02 9.75 12.24
N ASN A 409 -3.33 9.64 12.43
CA ASN A 409 -4.35 10.04 11.45
C ASN A 409 -4.12 9.42 10.06
N GLY A 410 -3.63 8.19 10.00
CA GLY A 410 -3.31 7.50 8.75
C GLY A 410 -1.94 7.82 8.15
N ASN A 411 -1.18 8.77 8.73
CA ASN A 411 0.12 9.20 8.19
C ASN A 411 1.26 8.19 8.37
N ARG A 412 1.03 7.10 9.11
CA ARG A 412 1.97 5.97 9.36
C ARG A 412 3.23 6.31 10.16
N LEU A 413 3.53 7.58 10.38
CA LEU A 413 4.74 8.05 11.05
C LEU A 413 4.48 8.54 12.48
N LYS A 414 5.57 8.66 13.25
CA LYS A 414 5.55 9.27 14.58
C LYS A 414 5.36 10.80 14.51
N PRO A 415 4.83 11.43 15.58
CA PRO A 415 4.65 12.89 15.64
C PRO A 415 5.94 13.68 15.37
N GLU A 416 7.10 13.17 15.82
CA GLU A 416 8.41 13.83 15.63
C GLU A 416 8.79 13.91 14.15
N ALA A 417 8.47 12.88 13.35
CA ALA A 417 8.70 12.90 11.91
C ALA A 417 7.73 13.85 11.19
N LEU A 418 6.48 13.91 11.64
CA LEU A 418 5.45 14.81 11.08
C LEU A 418 5.66 16.28 11.46
N ALA A 419 6.48 16.54 12.46
CA ALA A 419 6.90 17.88 12.85
C ALA A 419 7.89 18.52 11.86
N VAL A 420 8.58 17.72 11.04
CA VAL A 420 9.53 18.21 10.04
C VAL A 420 8.81 18.56 8.74
N LYS A 421 8.98 19.81 8.30
CA LYS A 421 8.23 20.39 7.19
C LYS A 421 9.14 21.06 6.17
N ILE A 422 8.70 21.03 4.91
CA ILE A 422 9.23 21.85 3.81
C ILE A 422 8.05 22.66 3.29
N ALA A 423 8.20 23.98 3.13
CA ALA A 423 7.08 24.85 2.70
C ALA A 423 5.79 24.67 3.53
N GLY A 424 5.96 24.48 4.85
CA GLY A 424 4.83 24.28 5.78
C GLY A 424 4.16 22.91 5.72
N LYS A 425 4.59 21.97 4.85
CA LYS A 425 4.02 20.63 4.70
C LYS A 425 4.96 19.52 5.17
N HIS A 426 4.43 18.54 5.88
CA HIS A 426 5.18 17.35 6.26
C HIS A 426 5.15 16.27 5.16
N ILE A 427 6.04 15.28 5.26
CA ILE A 427 6.23 14.28 4.20
C ILE A 427 4.94 13.53 3.82
N SER A 428 4.11 13.17 4.81
CA SER A 428 2.86 12.44 4.55
C SER A 428 1.76 13.29 3.88
N GLU A 429 1.74 14.61 4.06
CA GLU A 429 0.80 15.51 3.34
C GLU A 429 1.13 15.51 1.85
N VAL A 430 2.42 15.60 1.51
CA VAL A 430 2.87 15.57 0.12
C VAL A 430 2.68 14.19 -0.49
N ALA A 431 2.87 13.12 0.29
CA ALA A 431 2.58 11.77 -0.18
C ALA A 431 1.08 11.52 -0.42
N ALA A 432 0.19 12.26 0.26
CA ALA A 432 -1.26 12.18 0.07
C ALA A 432 -1.77 12.96 -1.14
N MET A 433 -0.97 13.85 -1.73
CA MET A 433 -1.30 14.52 -2.98
C MET A 433 -1.38 13.52 -4.14
N SER A 434 -2.20 13.83 -5.13
CA SER A 434 -2.12 13.14 -6.42
C SER A 434 -0.75 13.38 -7.07
N ILE A 435 -0.30 12.46 -7.93
CA ILE A 435 0.97 12.59 -8.66
C ILE A 435 0.98 13.88 -9.50
N ALA A 436 -0.16 14.30 -10.03
CA ALA A 436 -0.30 15.58 -10.73
C ALA A 436 0.01 16.77 -9.80
N GLU A 437 -0.63 16.84 -8.63
CA GLU A 437 -0.42 17.90 -7.63
C GLU A 437 0.99 17.87 -7.06
N ALA A 438 1.50 16.68 -6.73
CA ALA A 438 2.86 16.51 -6.24
C ALA A 438 3.89 17.00 -7.25
N GLY A 439 3.70 16.70 -8.55
CA GLY A 439 4.58 17.19 -9.62
C GLY A 439 4.64 18.71 -9.70
N ILE A 440 3.49 19.38 -9.55
CA ILE A 440 3.44 20.86 -9.49
C ILE A 440 4.18 21.34 -8.24
N TRP A 441 3.93 20.74 -7.08
CA TRP A 441 4.53 21.13 -5.81
C TRP A 441 6.07 20.98 -5.82
N PHE A 442 6.61 19.84 -6.24
CA PHE A 442 8.05 19.60 -6.32
C PHE A 442 8.76 20.47 -7.37
N SER A 443 8.07 20.87 -8.44
CA SER A 443 8.64 21.80 -9.42
C SER A 443 8.75 23.24 -8.88
N GLY A 444 7.82 23.66 -8.02
CA GLY A 444 7.77 25.00 -7.43
C GLY A 444 8.64 25.19 -6.18
N ILE A 445 8.93 24.10 -5.46
CA ILE A 445 9.54 24.17 -4.11
C ILE A 445 10.90 24.87 -4.07
N SER A 446 11.66 24.84 -5.18
CA SER A 446 12.99 25.48 -5.26
C SER A 446 12.93 26.98 -4.98
N ALA A 447 11.80 27.64 -5.24
CA ALA A 447 11.63 29.07 -4.95
C ALA A 447 11.53 29.38 -3.45
N GLU A 448 11.04 28.43 -2.65
CA GLU A 448 10.84 28.58 -1.21
C GLU A 448 12.07 28.17 -0.38
N LEU A 449 13.06 27.54 -1.00
CA LEU A 449 14.29 27.10 -0.37
C LEU A 449 15.34 28.21 -0.36
N THR A 450 16.13 28.26 0.72
CA THR A 450 17.34 29.11 0.79
C THR A 450 18.38 28.68 -0.26
N PRO A 451 19.35 29.54 -0.64
CA PRO A 451 20.38 29.19 -1.61
C PRO A 451 21.15 27.90 -1.27
N SER A 452 21.51 27.68 0.00
CA SER A 452 22.19 26.47 0.45
C SER A 452 21.30 25.23 0.39
N GLN A 453 20.04 25.35 0.82
CA GLN A 453 19.07 24.26 0.71
C GLN A 453 18.80 23.89 -0.74
N ARG A 454 18.71 24.87 -1.65
CA ARG A 454 18.54 24.62 -3.09
C ARG A 454 19.69 23.79 -3.66
N GLU A 455 20.93 24.12 -3.32
CA GLU A 455 22.10 23.40 -3.80
C GLU A 455 22.08 21.92 -3.36
N ILE A 456 21.73 21.67 -2.09
CA ILE A 456 21.59 20.31 -1.55
C ILE A 456 20.42 19.57 -2.19
N ALA A 457 19.28 20.25 -2.38
CA ALA A 457 18.05 19.64 -2.88
C ALA A 457 18.05 19.41 -4.40
N GLN A 458 18.87 20.13 -5.18
CA GLN A 458 18.81 20.16 -6.65
C GLN A 458 18.81 18.76 -7.27
N ARG A 459 19.76 17.90 -6.86
CA ARG A 459 19.87 16.52 -7.39
C ARG A 459 18.69 15.66 -6.98
N ILE A 460 18.20 15.81 -5.75
CA ILE A 460 17.07 15.04 -5.21
C ILE A 460 15.77 15.44 -5.93
N LEU A 461 15.55 16.75 -6.11
CA LEU A 461 14.37 17.28 -6.79
C LEU A 461 14.33 16.89 -8.26
N LYS A 462 15.49 16.87 -8.96
CA LYS A 462 15.58 16.37 -10.33
C LYS A 462 15.04 14.93 -10.40
N GLU A 463 15.53 14.08 -9.52
CA GLU A 463 15.24 12.64 -9.47
C GLU A 463 13.77 12.35 -9.11
N ILE A 464 13.18 13.14 -8.22
CA ILE A 464 11.74 13.10 -7.90
C ILE A 464 10.89 13.55 -9.08
N ASN A 465 11.22 14.71 -9.68
CA ASN A 465 10.44 15.28 -10.78
C ASN A 465 10.47 14.39 -12.03
N GLU A 466 11.60 13.76 -12.34
CA GLU A 466 11.72 12.81 -13.45
C GLU A 466 10.82 11.58 -13.22
N ARG A 467 10.84 10.97 -12.02
CA ARG A 467 9.95 9.83 -11.69
C ARG A 467 8.47 10.19 -11.73
N LEU A 468 8.09 11.34 -11.18
CA LEU A 468 6.71 11.84 -11.28
C LEU A 468 6.33 12.05 -12.75
N GLY A 469 7.24 12.59 -13.57
CA GLY A 469 7.08 12.72 -15.01
C GLY A 469 6.81 11.38 -15.70
N PHE A 470 7.57 10.32 -15.37
CA PHE A 470 7.34 8.99 -15.93
C PHE A 470 5.97 8.43 -15.56
N LEU A 471 5.54 8.58 -14.30
CA LEU A 471 4.21 8.15 -13.85
C LEU A 471 3.08 8.90 -14.58
N ARG A 472 3.27 10.19 -14.86
CA ARG A 472 2.32 10.98 -15.67
C ARG A 472 2.26 10.53 -17.12
N ASN A 473 3.40 10.20 -17.72
CA ASN A 473 3.48 9.72 -19.10
C ASN A 473 2.72 8.40 -19.30
N VAL A 474 2.71 7.53 -18.30
CA VAL A 474 1.91 6.28 -18.31
C VAL A 474 0.47 6.47 -17.78
N GLY A 475 0.01 7.71 -17.60
CA GLY A 475 -1.39 8.02 -17.25
C GLY A 475 -1.79 7.71 -15.81
N LEU A 476 -0.85 7.65 -14.88
CA LEU A 476 -1.11 7.36 -13.45
C LEU A 476 -1.22 8.62 -12.59
N GLU A 477 -1.39 9.78 -13.21
CA GLU A 477 -1.36 11.09 -12.55
C GLU A 477 -2.46 11.32 -11.50
N TYR A 478 -3.52 10.52 -11.54
CA TYR A 478 -4.62 10.53 -10.58
C TYR A 478 -4.33 9.77 -9.27
N LEU A 479 -3.28 8.94 -9.22
CA LEU A 479 -2.91 8.19 -8.03
C LEU A 479 -2.20 9.09 -7.01
N THR A 480 -2.33 8.76 -5.73
CA THR A 480 -1.50 9.35 -4.68
C THR A 480 -0.28 8.48 -4.40
N LEU A 481 0.82 9.06 -3.91
CA LEU A 481 2.01 8.30 -3.50
C LEU A 481 1.75 7.44 -2.25
N SER A 482 0.77 7.82 -1.44
CA SER A 482 0.33 7.09 -0.24
C SER A 482 -0.61 5.91 -0.53
N ARG A 483 -1.14 5.78 -1.76
CA ARG A 483 -2.04 4.68 -2.12
C ARG A 483 -1.35 3.33 -1.91
N ALA A 484 -2.03 2.42 -1.21
CA ALA A 484 -1.51 1.09 -0.94
C ALA A 484 -1.33 0.31 -2.25
N SER A 485 -0.17 -0.32 -2.43
CA SER A 485 0.15 -1.08 -3.64
C SER A 485 -0.79 -2.26 -3.88
N GLY A 486 -1.28 -2.89 -2.81
CA GLY A 486 -2.24 -3.99 -2.89
C GLY A 486 -3.64 -3.61 -3.37
N THR A 487 -3.97 -2.30 -3.51
CA THR A 487 -5.26 -1.84 -4.04
C THR A 487 -5.17 -1.38 -5.50
N LEU A 488 -4.02 -1.57 -6.14
CA LEU A 488 -3.82 -1.28 -7.54
C LEU A 488 -4.37 -2.42 -8.41
N SER A 489 -4.98 -2.06 -9.53
CA SER A 489 -5.30 -3.01 -10.60
C SER A 489 -4.02 -3.60 -11.22
N GLY A 490 -4.16 -4.71 -11.96
CA GLY A 490 -3.06 -5.31 -12.73
C GLY A 490 -2.41 -4.29 -13.68
N GLY A 491 -3.22 -3.58 -14.47
CA GLY A 491 -2.74 -2.53 -15.37
C GLY A 491 -2.09 -1.34 -14.67
N GLU A 492 -2.63 -0.86 -13.52
CA GLU A 492 -1.97 0.19 -12.72
C GLU A 492 -0.59 -0.28 -12.23
N SER A 493 -0.52 -1.50 -11.68
CA SER A 493 0.73 -2.10 -11.18
C SER A 493 1.78 -2.25 -12.27
N GLN A 494 1.35 -2.72 -13.44
CA GLN A 494 2.21 -2.89 -14.61
C GLN A 494 2.76 -1.55 -15.09
N ARG A 495 1.91 -0.51 -15.19
CA ARG A 495 2.33 0.83 -15.60
C ARG A 495 3.27 1.50 -14.58
N ILE A 496 3.10 1.26 -13.28
CA ILE A 496 4.07 1.69 -12.26
C ILE A 496 5.44 1.05 -12.52
N ARG A 497 5.46 -0.26 -12.78
CA ARG A 497 6.69 -0.99 -13.06
C ARG A 497 7.36 -0.46 -14.33
N LEU A 498 6.59 -0.22 -15.40
CA LEU A 498 7.07 0.41 -16.63
C LEU A 498 7.71 1.78 -16.37
N ALA A 499 7.05 2.66 -15.63
CA ALA A 499 7.58 3.97 -15.28
C ALA A 499 8.89 3.88 -14.48
N SER A 500 8.97 2.94 -13.53
CA SER A 500 10.19 2.66 -12.75
C SER A 500 11.34 2.17 -13.64
N GLN A 501 11.06 1.28 -14.61
CA GLN A 501 12.08 0.80 -15.54
C GLN A 501 12.63 1.91 -16.44
N ILE A 502 11.79 2.83 -16.90
CA ILE A 502 12.26 3.98 -17.69
C ILE A 502 13.15 4.90 -16.85
N GLY A 503 12.80 5.09 -15.58
CA GLY A 503 13.60 5.87 -14.63
C GLY A 503 14.96 5.26 -14.29
N SER A 504 15.14 3.94 -14.50
CA SER A 504 16.43 3.29 -14.25
C SER A 504 17.53 3.68 -15.24
N GLY A 505 17.17 4.22 -16.42
CA GLY A 505 18.13 4.65 -17.43
C GLY A 505 18.99 3.52 -18.02
N LEU A 506 18.55 2.26 -17.91
CA LEU A 506 19.27 1.12 -18.44
C LEU A 506 19.29 1.14 -19.99
N THR A 507 20.40 0.67 -20.55
CA THR A 507 20.63 0.55 -22.00
C THR A 507 21.13 -0.85 -22.33
N GLY A 508 20.87 -1.33 -23.55
CA GLY A 508 21.23 -2.68 -23.99
C GLY A 508 20.41 -3.80 -23.37
N VAL A 509 19.26 -3.48 -22.74
CA VAL A 509 18.36 -4.42 -22.09
C VAL A 509 17.26 -4.90 -23.05
N LEU A 510 16.81 -6.14 -22.87
CA LEU A 510 15.63 -6.69 -23.52
C LEU A 510 14.41 -6.60 -22.60
N TYR A 511 13.46 -5.71 -22.91
CA TYR A 511 12.21 -5.61 -22.16
C TYR A 511 11.14 -6.48 -22.81
N VAL A 512 10.46 -7.31 -22.01
CA VAL A 512 9.35 -8.15 -22.48
C VAL A 512 8.07 -7.79 -21.70
N LEU A 513 7.06 -7.29 -22.40
CA LEU A 513 5.83 -6.75 -21.81
C LEU A 513 4.60 -7.56 -22.21
N ASP A 514 3.68 -7.75 -21.26
CA ASP A 514 2.46 -8.56 -21.43
C ASP A 514 1.22 -7.65 -21.50
N GLU A 515 0.73 -7.35 -22.70
CA GLU A 515 -0.50 -6.57 -22.93
C GLU A 515 -0.58 -5.27 -22.10
N PRO A 516 0.39 -4.34 -22.25
CA PRO A 516 0.46 -3.11 -21.46
C PRO A 516 -0.73 -2.15 -21.68
N SER A 517 -1.53 -2.35 -22.74
CA SER A 517 -2.77 -1.60 -22.98
C SER A 517 -3.92 -1.99 -22.03
N ILE A 518 -3.81 -3.08 -21.27
CA ILE A 518 -4.88 -3.54 -20.37
C ILE A 518 -5.24 -2.50 -19.31
N GLY A 519 -6.56 -2.29 -19.17
CA GLY A 519 -7.12 -1.33 -18.23
C GLY A 519 -6.74 0.13 -18.51
N LEU A 520 -6.22 0.41 -19.71
CA LEU A 520 -5.97 1.74 -20.24
C LEU A 520 -7.13 2.13 -21.16
N HIS A 521 -7.45 3.42 -21.18
CA HIS A 521 -8.46 3.94 -22.10
C HIS A 521 -7.81 4.27 -23.44
N GLN A 522 -8.53 4.13 -24.56
CA GLN A 522 -7.96 4.36 -25.91
C GLN A 522 -7.26 5.71 -26.04
N ARG A 523 -7.85 6.77 -25.47
CA ARG A 523 -7.27 8.12 -25.39
C ARG A 523 -5.82 8.13 -24.87
N ASP A 524 -5.49 7.28 -23.90
CA ASP A 524 -4.20 7.28 -23.23
C ASP A 524 -3.21 6.28 -23.88
N ASN A 525 -3.67 5.47 -24.86
CA ASN A 525 -2.86 4.47 -25.56
C ASN A 525 -1.69 5.10 -26.32
N GLY A 526 -1.91 6.21 -27.01
CA GLY A 526 -0.84 6.94 -27.69
C GLY A 526 0.29 7.39 -26.75
N ARG A 527 -0.02 7.73 -25.49
CA ARG A 527 1.00 8.10 -24.48
C ARG A 527 1.82 6.88 -24.05
N LEU A 528 1.17 5.73 -23.90
CA LEU A 528 1.86 4.45 -23.64
C LEU A 528 2.80 4.10 -24.79
N LEU A 529 2.33 4.17 -26.04
CA LEU A 529 3.15 3.87 -27.22
C LEU A 529 4.36 4.81 -27.34
N ALA A 530 4.18 6.10 -27.11
CA ALA A 530 5.30 7.05 -27.06
C ALA A 530 6.33 6.69 -25.97
N THR A 531 5.84 6.18 -24.85
CA THR A 531 6.67 5.74 -23.72
C THR A 531 7.47 4.47 -24.06
N LEU A 532 6.86 3.50 -24.75
CA LEU A 532 7.54 2.29 -25.23
C LEU A 532 8.58 2.62 -26.30
N LYS A 533 8.27 3.53 -27.23
CA LYS A 533 9.23 4.04 -28.22
C LYS A 533 10.42 4.71 -27.55
N ARG A 534 10.17 5.54 -26.53
CA ARG A 534 11.26 6.14 -25.74
C ARG A 534 12.13 5.07 -25.07
N LEU A 535 11.54 4.01 -24.51
CA LEU A 535 12.30 2.92 -23.89
C LEU A 535 13.21 2.23 -24.91
N ARG A 536 12.72 1.99 -26.13
CA ARG A 536 13.50 1.51 -27.27
C ARG A 536 14.61 2.49 -27.65
N ASP A 537 14.28 3.76 -27.82
CA ASP A 537 15.19 4.82 -28.29
C ASP A 537 16.35 5.11 -27.32
N LEU A 538 16.24 4.66 -26.06
CA LEU A 538 17.38 4.62 -25.12
C LEU A 538 18.45 3.58 -25.47
N GLY A 539 18.27 2.81 -26.55
CA GLY A 539 19.16 1.72 -26.96
C GLY A 539 18.76 0.38 -26.34
N ASN A 540 17.47 0.14 -26.17
CA ASN A 540 16.93 -1.13 -25.69
C ASN A 540 16.09 -1.80 -26.77
N THR A 541 15.89 -3.12 -26.65
CA THR A 541 14.93 -3.85 -27.47
C THR A 541 13.67 -4.09 -26.65
N VAL A 542 12.50 -3.83 -27.23
CA VAL A 542 11.21 -3.94 -26.52
C VAL A 542 10.34 -4.94 -27.26
N ILE A 543 10.04 -6.07 -26.64
CA ILE A 543 9.09 -7.08 -27.12
C ILE A 543 7.79 -6.91 -26.35
N VAL A 544 6.67 -6.77 -27.07
CA VAL A 544 5.35 -6.60 -26.47
C VAL A 544 4.42 -7.67 -27.01
N VAL A 545 3.75 -8.40 -26.12
CA VAL A 545 2.60 -9.24 -26.51
C VAL A 545 1.37 -8.34 -26.53
N GLU A 546 0.73 -8.16 -27.69
CA GLU A 546 -0.38 -7.22 -27.85
C GLU A 546 -1.43 -7.64 -28.90
N HIS A 547 -2.62 -7.07 -28.72
CA HIS A 547 -3.79 -7.23 -29.57
C HIS A 547 -4.38 -5.88 -30.02
N ASP A 548 -3.90 -4.77 -29.45
CA ASP A 548 -4.33 -3.43 -29.86
C ASP A 548 -3.85 -3.05 -31.27
N GLU A 549 -4.75 -2.46 -32.05
CA GLU A 549 -4.50 -2.08 -33.43
C GLU A 549 -3.41 -0.99 -33.54
N GLU A 550 -3.48 0.05 -32.71
CA GLU A 550 -2.50 1.14 -32.75
C GLU A 550 -1.10 0.64 -32.36
N ALA A 551 -1.01 -0.26 -31.39
CA ALA A 551 0.24 -0.89 -30.97
C ALA A 551 0.89 -1.71 -32.10
N ILE A 552 0.10 -2.56 -32.78
CA ILE A 552 0.61 -3.38 -33.89
C ILE A 552 1.06 -2.50 -35.05
N ARG A 553 0.27 -1.47 -35.41
CA ARG A 553 0.64 -0.53 -36.49
C ARG A 553 1.86 0.33 -36.17
N ALA A 554 2.09 0.64 -34.89
CA ALA A 554 3.19 1.49 -34.45
C ALA A 554 4.51 0.72 -34.22
N ALA A 555 4.50 -0.60 -34.32
CA ALA A 555 5.65 -1.47 -34.14
C ALA A 555 6.65 -1.35 -35.30
N ASP A 556 7.93 -1.57 -35.00
CA ASP A 556 8.97 -1.64 -36.03
C ASP A 556 8.99 -3.04 -36.68
N TRP A 557 8.61 -4.07 -35.90
CA TRP A 557 8.53 -5.46 -36.34
C TRP A 557 7.37 -6.17 -35.65
N VAL A 558 6.73 -7.11 -36.34
CA VAL A 558 5.58 -7.87 -35.86
C VAL A 558 5.78 -9.36 -36.13
N ILE A 559 5.40 -10.20 -35.16
CA ILE A 559 5.28 -11.65 -35.30
C ILE A 559 3.83 -12.03 -35.09
N ASP A 560 3.20 -12.64 -36.09
CA ASP A 560 1.86 -13.20 -35.99
C ASP A 560 1.94 -14.71 -35.68
N MET A 561 1.50 -15.09 -34.49
CA MET A 561 1.57 -16.45 -33.96
C MET A 561 0.29 -17.24 -34.24
N GLY A 562 0.45 -18.38 -34.90
CA GLY A 562 -0.46 -19.52 -35.04
C GLY A 562 -1.79 -19.21 -35.73
N PRO A 563 -2.23 -20.00 -36.74
CA PRO A 563 -3.57 -19.79 -37.28
C PRO A 563 -4.68 -20.21 -36.28
N GLY A 564 -4.32 -20.91 -35.19
CA GLY A 564 -5.23 -21.39 -34.15
C GLY A 564 -4.60 -21.39 -32.75
N ALA A 565 -5.34 -21.93 -31.77
CA ALA A 565 -4.93 -22.04 -30.38
C ALA A 565 -4.49 -23.48 -30.01
N GLY A 566 -3.67 -23.61 -28.95
CA GLY A 566 -3.26 -24.91 -28.41
C GLY A 566 -2.47 -25.72 -29.44
N VAL A 567 -2.90 -26.96 -29.70
CA VAL A 567 -2.24 -27.86 -30.67
C VAL A 567 -2.25 -27.34 -32.10
N HIS A 568 -3.18 -26.45 -32.45
CA HIS A 568 -3.30 -25.80 -33.76
C HIS A 568 -2.53 -24.47 -33.86
N GLY A 569 -1.95 -24.02 -32.75
CA GLY A 569 -1.06 -22.87 -32.70
C GLY A 569 0.41 -23.27 -32.80
N GLY A 570 1.29 -22.44 -32.23
CA GLY A 570 2.71 -22.74 -32.09
C GLY A 570 3.53 -22.61 -33.37
N HIS A 571 2.97 -21.99 -34.41
CA HIS A 571 3.65 -21.68 -35.69
C HIS A 571 3.76 -20.18 -35.87
N VAL A 572 4.77 -19.72 -36.62
CA VAL A 572 4.83 -18.33 -37.09
C VAL A 572 4.08 -18.25 -38.42
N VAL A 573 3.01 -17.46 -38.48
CA VAL A 573 2.18 -17.30 -39.69
C VAL A 573 2.77 -16.23 -40.60
N ALA A 574 3.24 -15.14 -40.00
CA ALA A 574 3.85 -14.02 -40.67
C ALA A 574 4.83 -13.34 -39.72
N GLU A 575 5.96 -12.86 -40.25
CA GLU A 575 6.89 -11.98 -39.54
C GLU A 575 7.34 -10.87 -40.49
N GLY A 576 7.52 -9.65 -40.00
CA GLY A 576 7.89 -8.52 -40.84
C GLY A 576 7.49 -7.16 -40.25
N THR A 577 7.46 -6.13 -41.10
CA THR A 577 6.85 -4.84 -40.74
C THR A 577 5.32 -4.97 -40.65
N PRO A 578 4.61 -4.04 -40.00
CA PRO A 578 3.15 -4.06 -39.96
C PRO A 578 2.49 -4.15 -41.36
N GLU A 579 3.07 -3.49 -42.36
CA GLU A 579 2.61 -3.56 -43.75
C GLU A 579 2.78 -4.96 -44.35
N ALA A 580 3.87 -5.66 -44.02
CA ALA A 580 4.09 -7.04 -44.45
C ALA A 580 3.07 -8.00 -43.84
N ILE A 581 2.69 -7.79 -42.57
CA ILE A 581 1.61 -8.56 -41.93
C ILE A 581 0.26 -8.29 -42.60
N MET A 582 -0.06 -7.03 -42.89
CA MET A 582 -1.29 -6.64 -43.59
C MET A 582 -1.37 -7.21 -45.02
N ALA A 583 -0.23 -7.37 -45.70
CA ALA A 583 -0.17 -7.96 -47.03
C ALA A 583 -0.27 -9.50 -47.03
N ASN A 584 -0.10 -10.16 -45.88
CA ASN A 584 -0.11 -11.62 -45.80
C ASN A 584 -1.54 -12.17 -45.67
N PRO A 585 -2.07 -12.88 -46.69
CA PRO A 585 -3.46 -13.38 -46.66
C PRO A 585 -3.68 -14.48 -45.62
N ASN A 586 -2.63 -15.15 -45.13
CA ASN A 586 -2.75 -16.19 -44.11
C ASN A 586 -2.82 -15.62 -42.69
N SER A 587 -2.43 -14.35 -42.50
CA SER A 587 -2.47 -13.68 -41.20
C SER A 587 -3.90 -13.29 -40.85
N THR A 588 -4.49 -13.95 -39.85
CA THR A 588 -5.82 -13.52 -39.35
C THR A 588 -5.74 -12.10 -38.81
N THR A 589 -4.64 -11.75 -38.15
CA THR A 589 -4.38 -10.38 -37.68
C THR A 589 -4.34 -9.39 -38.84
N GLY A 590 -3.61 -9.69 -39.92
CA GLY A 590 -3.58 -8.88 -41.14
C GLY A 590 -4.96 -8.69 -41.78
N GLN A 591 -5.80 -9.73 -41.78
CA GLN A 591 -7.18 -9.63 -42.29
C GLN A 591 -8.06 -8.66 -41.47
N TYR A 592 -7.86 -8.59 -40.14
CA TYR A 592 -8.54 -7.60 -39.30
C TYR A 592 -7.98 -6.18 -39.51
N LEU A 593 -6.64 -6.04 -39.60
CA LEU A 593 -5.99 -4.75 -39.82
C LEU A 593 -6.31 -4.12 -41.19
N THR A 594 -6.61 -4.93 -42.20
CA THR A 594 -7.01 -4.46 -43.53
C THR A 594 -8.52 -4.23 -43.65
N GLY A 595 -9.31 -4.62 -42.66
CA GLY A 595 -10.77 -4.59 -42.72
C GLY A 595 -11.39 -5.70 -43.57
N GLN A 596 -10.61 -6.67 -44.05
CA GLN A 596 -11.16 -7.88 -44.70
C GLN A 596 -12.05 -8.68 -43.73
N ARG A 597 -11.71 -8.65 -42.44
CA ARG A 597 -12.57 -9.10 -41.35
C ARG A 597 -12.84 -7.94 -40.39
N GLU A 598 -14.03 -7.90 -39.83
CA GLU A 598 -14.42 -6.91 -38.83
C GLU A 598 -15.40 -7.51 -37.81
N ILE A 599 -15.58 -6.84 -36.68
CA ILE A 599 -16.65 -7.16 -35.72
C ILE A 599 -17.86 -6.31 -36.09
N PRO A 600 -18.95 -6.90 -36.64
CA PRO A 600 -20.07 -6.12 -37.14
C PRO A 600 -20.82 -5.42 -36.02
N VAL A 601 -21.16 -4.14 -36.22
CA VAL A 601 -22.01 -3.40 -35.30
C VAL A 601 -23.46 -3.90 -35.46
N PRO A 602 -24.13 -4.34 -34.38
CA PRO A 602 -25.52 -4.81 -34.47
C PRO A 602 -26.46 -3.71 -34.98
N GLN A 603 -27.20 -4.01 -36.05
CA GLN A 603 -28.19 -3.09 -36.64
C GLN A 603 -29.38 -2.82 -35.71
N ILE A 604 -29.70 -3.79 -34.83
CA ILE A 604 -30.78 -3.70 -33.85
C ILE A 604 -30.18 -3.87 -32.45
N ARG A 605 -30.44 -2.91 -31.55
CA ARG A 605 -29.97 -2.92 -30.16
C ARG A 605 -31.11 -3.33 -29.22
N ARG A 606 -30.76 -4.05 -28.16
CA ARG A 606 -31.71 -4.47 -27.10
C ARG A 606 -32.00 -3.28 -26.19
N ILE A 607 -33.27 -2.89 -26.07
CA ILE A 607 -33.70 -1.74 -25.26
C ILE A 607 -33.74 -2.08 -23.75
N GLY A 608 -33.72 -3.37 -23.39
CA GLY A 608 -33.92 -3.85 -22.03
C GLY A 608 -35.39 -4.18 -21.76
N HIS A 609 -35.68 -4.74 -20.58
CA HIS A 609 -37.04 -5.06 -20.18
C HIS A 609 -37.77 -3.77 -19.73
N PRO A 610 -38.99 -3.49 -20.24
CA PRO A 610 -39.74 -2.30 -19.87
C PRO A 610 -39.96 -2.20 -18.35
N GLY A 611 -39.61 -1.06 -17.76
CA GLY A 611 -39.80 -0.79 -16.33
C GLY A 611 -38.83 -1.49 -15.38
N GLN A 612 -37.95 -2.36 -15.87
CA GLN A 612 -36.95 -3.05 -15.04
C GLN A 612 -35.62 -2.30 -15.09
N ILE A 613 -35.45 -1.39 -14.14
CA ILE A 613 -34.28 -0.52 -14.02
C ILE A 613 -33.71 -0.66 -12.61
N LEU A 614 -32.41 -0.90 -12.53
CA LEU A 614 -31.66 -0.89 -11.28
C LEU A 614 -31.09 0.51 -11.06
N ARG A 615 -31.40 1.14 -9.92
CA ARG A 615 -30.97 2.51 -9.62
C ARG A 615 -30.02 2.56 -8.44
N ILE A 616 -28.82 3.07 -8.68
CA ILE A 616 -27.85 3.42 -7.65
C ILE A 616 -28.10 4.88 -7.27
N LEU A 617 -28.39 5.16 -6.00
CA LEU A 617 -28.67 6.50 -5.52
C LEU A 617 -27.50 7.03 -4.69
N GLY A 618 -26.96 8.20 -5.07
CA GLY A 618 -26.01 8.94 -4.24
C GLY A 618 -24.70 8.20 -3.91
N ALA A 619 -24.12 7.46 -4.86
CA ALA A 619 -22.86 6.76 -4.67
C ALA A 619 -21.70 7.75 -4.42
N ALA A 620 -21.04 7.64 -3.26
CA ALA A 620 -20.03 8.57 -2.77
C ALA A 620 -18.73 7.88 -2.32
N GLY A 621 -18.50 6.63 -2.73
CA GLY A 621 -17.25 5.92 -2.46
C GLY A 621 -16.04 6.54 -3.18
N ASN A 622 -14.89 6.56 -2.51
CA ASN A 622 -13.62 7.05 -3.05
C ASN A 622 -13.74 8.44 -3.71
N ASN A 623 -13.65 8.50 -5.04
CA ASN A 623 -13.71 9.73 -5.84
C ASN A 623 -15.09 10.00 -6.46
N LEU A 624 -16.11 9.19 -6.15
CA LEU A 624 -17.48 9.40 -6.63
C LEU A 624 -18.12 10.58 -5.89
N LYS A 625 -18.84 11.44 -6.63
CA LYS A 625 -19.40 12.70 -6.13
C LYS A 625 -20.91 12.61 -5.88
N GLY A 626 -21.37 11.58 -5.15
CA GLY A 626 -22.80 11.38 -4.88
C GLY A 626 -23.60 11.04 -6.15
N ILE A 627 -23.06 10.16 -6.99
CA ILE A 627 -23.60 9.86 -8.31
C ILE A 627 -24.87 9.02 -8.20
N THR A 628 -25.92 9.42 -8.93
CA THR A 628 -27.09 8.59 -9.18
C THR A 628 -27.03 8.04 -10.60
N ALA A 629 -27.16 6.72 -10.75
CA ALA A 629 -27.05 6.03 -12.03
C ALA A 629 -28.17 5.00 -12.20
N GLU A 630 -28.70 4.90 -13.41
CA GLU A 630 -29.72 3.94 -13.80
C GLU A 630 -29.12 2.88 -14.74
N ILE A 631 -29.37 1.61 -14.46
CA ILE A 631 -28.89 0.47 -15.25
C ILE A 631 -30.11 -0.32 -15.74
N PRO A 632 -30.39 -0.32 -17.06
CA PRO A 632 -31.49 -1.10 -17.60
C PRO A 632 -31.18 -2.60 -17.50
N LEU A 633 -32.17 -3.39 -17.10
CA LEU A 633 -32.06 -4.85 -17.00
C LEU A 633 -32.45 -5.53 -18.32
N GLY A 634 -31.94 -6.74 -18.56
CA GLY A 634 -32.21 -7.50 -19.78
C GLY A 634 -31.49 -6.99 -21.04
N THR A 635 -30.41 -6.21 -20.89
CA THR A 635 -29.59 -5.73 -22.01
C THR A 635 -28.09 -5.79 -21.69
N PHE A 636 -27.25 -5.56 -22.71
CA PHE A 636 -25.79 -5.59 -22.60
C PHE A 636 -25.26 -4.21 -22.23
N CYS A 637 -24.97 -4.00 -20.95
CA CYS A 637 -24.50 -2.73 -20.40
C CYS A 637 -22.98 -2.68 -20.34
N CYS A 638 -22.37 -1.67 -20.97
CA CYS A 638 -20.94 -1.39 -20.89
C CYS A 638 -20.69 -0.11 -20.07
N VAL A 639 -19.91 -0.21 -18.99
CA VAL A 639 -19.49 0.94 -18.19
C VAL A 639 -18.13 1.41 -18.69
N THR A 640 -18.11 2.56 -19.35
CA THR A 640 -16.92 3.14 -19.98
C THR A 640 -16.40 4.37 -19.24
N GLY A 641 -15.20 4.82 -19.59
CA GLY A 641 -14.54 5.99 -19.02
C GLY A 641 -13.04 5.77 -18.80
N VAL A 642 -12.33 6.85 -18.52
CA VAL A 642 -10.86 6.85 -18.34
C VAL A 642 -10.42 6.08 -17.09
N SER A 643 -9.15 5.68 -17.03
CA SER A 643 -8.57 5.10 -15.82
C SER A 643 -8.64 6.11 -14.67
N GLY A 644 -8.93 5.65 -13.45
CA GLY A 644 -9.22 6.54 -12.31
C GLY A 644 -10.60 7.19 -12.31
N GLY A 645 -11.43 7.02 -13.35
CA GLY A 645 -12.77 7.62 -13.43
C GLY A 645 -13.83 7.08 -12.45
N GLY A 646 -13.46 6.16 -11.54
CA GLY A 646 -14.37 5.60 -10.54
C GLY A 646 -15.22 4.40 -11.00
N LYS A 647 -14.94 3.83 -12.19
CA LYS A 647 -15.69 2.68 -12.74
C LYS A 647 -15.75 1.49 -11.78
N SER A 648 -14.60 1.03 -11.29
CA SER A 648 -14.51 -0.07 -10.34
C SER A 648 -15.15 0.28 -9.00
N THR A 649 -15.03 1.53 -8.56
CA THR A 649 -15.71 1.98 -7.34
C THR A 649 -17.23 1.87 -7.49
N LEU A 650 -17.79 2.34 -8.61
CA LEU A 650 -19.23 2.33 -8.85
C LEU A 650 -19.78 0.91 -9.00
N ILE A 651 -19.11 0.06 -9.78
CA ILE A 651 -19.63 -1.26 -10.16
C ILE A 651 -19.23 -2.35 -9.16
N VAL A 652 -17.97 -2.42 -8.76
CA VAL A 652 -17.49 -3.51 -7.88
C VAL A 652 -17.66 -3.12 -6.41
N GLU A 653 -17.13 -1.97 -6.00
CA GLU A 653 -17.12 -1.57 -4.59
C GLU A 653 -18.49 -1.13 -4.07
N THR A 654 -19.32 -0.50 -4.92
CA THR A 654 -20.66 -0.05 -4.55
C THR A 654 -21.73 -1.05 -5.00
N LEU A 655 -21.95 -1.20 -6.31
CA LEU A 655 -23.11 -1.94 -6.83
C LEU A 655 -23.05 -3.44 -6.50
N TYR A 656 -21.95 -4.10 -6.88
CA TYR A 656 -21.79 -5.54 -6.68
C TYR A 656 -21.87 -5.89 -5.19
N LYS A 657 -21.09 -5.23 -4.34
CA LYS A 657 -21.13 -5.48 -2.89
C LYS A 657 -22.51 -5.22 -2.31
N ALA A 658 -23.21 -4.15 -2.71
CA ALA A 658 -24.55 -3.87 -2.22
C ALA A 658 -25.58 -4.95 -2.63
N LEU A 659 -25.52 -5.43 -3.87
CA LEU A 659 -26.37 -6.51 -4.36
C LEU A 659 -25.97 -7.86 -3.75
N ALA A 660 -24.69 -8.17 -3.65
CA ALA A 660 -24.20 -9.41 -3.04
C ALA A 660 -24.59 -9.47 -1.56
N LYS A 661 -24.56 -8.34 -0.85
CA LYS A 661 -25.05 -8.20 0.52
C LYS A 661 -26.53 -8.57 0.63
N ARG A 662 -27.36 -8.06 -0.29
CA ARG A 662 -28.83 -8.24 -0.27
C ARG A 662 -29.30 -9.59 -0.82
N LEU A 663 -28.70 -10.08 -1.90
CA LEU A 663 -29.15 -11.26 -2.66
C LEU A 663 -28.36 -12.53 -2.30
N ASN A 664 -27.05 -12.41 -2.10
CA ASN A 664 -26.17 -13.55 -1.90
C ASN A 664 -25.79 -13.76 -0.41
N ASN A 665 -26.27 -12.91 0.50
CA ASN A 665 -25.83 -12.84 1.91
C ASN A 665 -24.31 -12.68 2.07
N ALA A 666 -23.65 -12.00 1.12
CA ALA A 666 -22.22 -11.73 1.19
C ALA A 666 -21.90 -10.71 2.29
N ARG A 667 -20.84 -10.95 3.06
CA ARG A 667 -20.48 -10.14 4.24
C ARG A 667 -19.77 -8.83 3.92
N GLU A 668 -19.42 -8.60 2.66
CA GLU A 668 -18.65 -7.42 2.25
C GLU A 668 -19.49 -6.15 2.38
N GLN A 669 -18.89 -5.08 2.90
CA GLN A 669 -19.56 -3.80 3.01
C GLN A 669 -19.42 -3.03 1.70
N PRO A 670 -20.54 -2.52 1.14
CA PRO A 670 -20.47 -1.65 -0.03
C PRO A 670 -19.86 -0.30 0.33
N ALA A 671 -19.20 0.31 -0.64
CA ALA A 671 -18.83 1.72 -0.57
C ALA A 671 -20.07 2.61 -0.38
N PRO A 672 -19.94 3.78 0.29
CA PRO A 672 -21.07 4.64 0.64
C PRO A 672 -22.03 4.94 -0.53
N LEU A 673 -23.31 4.71 -0.29
CA LEU A 673 -24.42 5.05 -1.19
C LEU A 673 -25.67 5.43 -0.37
N ALA A 674 -26.54 6.27 -0.92
CA ALA A 674 -27.78 6.67 -0.27
C ALA A 674 -28.86 5.57 -0.35
N GLY A 675 -28.89 4.82 -1.46
CA GLY A 675 -29.90 3.78 -1.67
C GLY A 675 -29.68 2.97 -2.95
N LEU A 676 -30.40 1.84 -3.03
CA LEU A 676 -30.41 0.95 -4.19
C LEU A 676 -31.85 0.48 -4.42
N GLU A 677 -32.39 0.77 -5.59
CA GLU A 677 -33.76 0.42 -6.04
C GLU A 677 -33.71 -0.56 -7.22
N GLY A 678 -34.78 -1.34 -7.43
CA GLY A 678 -34.87 -2.32 -8.52
C GLY A 678 -34.14 -3.64 -8.22
N VAL A 679 -33.90 -3.93 -6.95
CA VAL A 679 -33.26 -5.18 -6.49
C VAL A 679 -34.23 -6.35 -6.58
N GLU A 680 -35.53 -6.08 -6.46
CA GLU A 680 -36.64 -7.04 -6.57
C GLU A 680 -36.74 -7.73 -7.94
N PHE A 681 -36.07 -7.18 -8.97
CA PHE A 681 -36.03 -7.77 -10.30
C PHE A 681 -34.89 -8.80 -10.48
N LEU A 682 -34.08 -9.03 -9.44
CA LEU A 682 -32.87 -9.86 -9.51
C LEU A 682 -32.87 -10.94 -8.43
N ASP A 683 -32.63 -12.19 -8.82
CA ASP A 683 -32.53 -13.31 -7.87
C ASP A 683 -31.13 -13.41 -7.24
N LYS A 684 -30.09 -13.13 -8.03
CA LYS A 684 -28.68 -13.23 -7.63
C LYS A 684 -27.81 -12.30 -8.46
N ILE A 685 -26.65 -11.96 -7.93
CA ILE A 685 -25.58 -11.31 -8.68
C ILE A 685 -24.35 -12.23 -8.77
N VAL A 686 -23.66 -12.21 -9.90
CA VAL A 686 -22.43 -12.96 -10.12
C VAL A 686 -21.35 -11.99 -10.59
N ASP A 687 -20.25 -11.92 -9.86
CA ASP A 687 -19.02 -11.28 -10.33
C ASP A 687 -18.10 -12.35 -10.91
N ILE A 688 -17.71 -12.16 -12.17
CA ILE A 688 -16.74 -13.01 -12.86
C ILE A 688 -15.42 -12.28 -12.79
N ASP A 689 -14.67 -12.50 -11.72
CA ASP A 689 -13.43 -11.79 -11.45
C ASP A 689 -12.24 -12.32 -12.28
N GLN A 690 -11.14 -11.57 -12.24
CA GLN A 690 -9.86 -11.93 -12.87
C GLN A 690 -8.88 -12.51 -11.84
N SER A 691 -9.37 -12.92 -10.67
CA SER A 691 -8.51 -13.52 -9.65
C SER A 691 -8.10 -14.93 -10.08
N PRO A 692 -6.92 -15.42 -9.65
CA PRO A 692 -6.50 -16.77 -10.02
C PRO A 692 -7.49 -17.80 -9.47
N ILE A 693 -7.88 -18.77 -10.31
CA ILE A 693 -8.80 -19.87 -10.00
C ILE A 693 -8.45 -20.54 -8.67
N GLY A 694 -7.16 -20.69 -8.38
CA GLY A 694 -6.67 -20.99 -7.05
C GLY A 694 -5.19 -20.66 -6.91
N ARG A 695 -4.71 -20.69 -5.66
CA ARG A 695 -3.31 -20.37 -5.32
C ARG A 695 -2.41 -21.60 -5.20
N THR A 696 -2.97 -22.78 -5.47
CA THR A 696 -2.26 -24.06 -5.37
C THR A 696 -2.43 -24.84 -6.68
N PRO A 697 -1.46 -25.67 -7.07
CA PRO A 697 -1.56 -26.52 -8.26
C PRO A 697 -2.78 -27.45 -8.30
N ARG A 698 -3.40 -27.70 -7.13
CA ARG A 698 -4.62 -28.50 -6.98
C ARG A 698 -5.84 -27.88 -7.63
N SER A 699 -5.84 -26.57 -7.83
CA SER A 699 -6.92 -25.84 -8.49
C SER A 699 -6.67 -25.80 -9.98
N ASN A 700 -7.41 -26.59 -10.73
CA ASN A 700 -7.36 -26.66 -12.18
C ASN A 700 -8.78 -26.63 -12.80
N PRO A 701 -8.92 -26.49 -14.13
CA PRO A 701 -10.22 -26.40 -14.78
C PRO A 701 -11.17 -27.56 -14.43
N ALA A 702 -10.62 -28.78 -14.27
CA ALA A 702 -11.44 -29.95 -13.95
C ALA A 702 -12.01 -29.91 -12.54
N THR A 703 -11.22 -29.46 -11.55
CA THR A 703 -11.70 -29.27 -10.18
C THR A 703 -12.63 -28.09 -10.03
N TYR A 704 -12.34 -26.98 -10.72
CA TYR A 704 -13.09 -25.73 -10.56
C TYR A 704 -14.48 -25.82 -11.16
N THR A 705 -14.60 -26.42 -12.35
CA THR A 705 -15.90 -26.67 -13.00
C THR A 705 -16.68 -27.82 -12.35
N GLY A 706 -16.06 -28.58 -11.45
CA GLY A 706 -16.65 -29.76 -10.83
C GLY A 706 -16.69 -30.99 -11.75
N CYS A 707 -16.20 -30.92 -12.98
CA CYS A 707 -16.25 -32.03 -13.93
C CYS A 707 -15.34 -33.20 -13.52
N PHE A 708 -14.36 -32.98 -12.64
CA PHE A 708 -13.50 -34.05 -12.15
C PHE A 708 -14.25 -35.09 -11.29
N THR A 709 -15.32 -34.70 -10.60
CA THR A 709 -16.13 -35.64 -9.80
C THR A 709 -16.79 -36.73 -10.66
N PRO A 710 -17.62 -36.42 -11.66
CA PRO A 710 -18.22 -37.45 -12.51
C PRO A 710 -17.17 -38.25 -13.29
N ILE A 711 -16.03 -37.65 -13.65
CA ILE A 711 -14.90 -38.40 -14.24
C ILE A 711 -14.42 -39.48 -13.26
N ARG A 712 -14.11 -39.12 -12.00
CA ARG A 712 -13.66 -40.11 -11.01
C ARG A 712 -14.72 -41.19 -10.75
N ASP A 713 -15.99 -40.81 -10.68
CA ASP A 713 -17.09 -41.77 -10.49
C ASP A 713 -17.15 -42.75 -11.67
N TRP A 714 -16.98 -42.28 -12.90
CA TRP A 714 -16.89 -43.14 -14.08
C TRP A 714 -15.71 -44.11 -14.01
N PHE A 715 -14.54 -43.66 -13.54
CA PHE A 715 -13.36 -44.53 -13.33
C PHE A 715 -13.63 -45.65 -12.32
N THR A 716 -14.45 -45.42 -11.28
CA THR A 716 -14.86 -46.49 -10.36
C THR A 716 -15.75 -47.56 -11.01
N GLY A 717 -16.41 -47.20 -12.11
CA GLY A 717 -17.26 -48.09 -12.89
C GLY A 717 -16.49 -49.16 -13.68
N LEU A 718 -15.19 -48.92 -13.94
CA LEU A 718 -14.35 -49.80 -14.76
C LEU A 718 -14.15 -51.17 -14.10
N PRO A 719 -14.09 -52.28 -14.87
CA PRO A 719 -13.93 -53.63 -14.33
C PRO A 719 -12.73 -53.79 -13.40
N GLU A 720 -11.60 -53.19 -13.77
CA GLU A 720 -10.36 -53.21 -12.99
C GLU A 720 -10.52 -52.46 -11.66
N ALA A 721 -11.15 -51.29 -11.68
CA ALA A 721 -11.41 -50.50 -10.48
C ALA A 721 -12.33 -51.25 -9.51
N LYS A 722 -13.41 -51.86 -10.02
CA LYS A 722 -14.33 -52.70 -9.22
C LYS A 722 -13.61 -53.90 -8.62
N SER A 723 -12.81 -54.62 -9.40
CA SER A 723 -12.06 -55.79 -8.93
C SER A 723 -11.09 -55.47 -7.79
N ARG A 724 -10.56 -54.24 -7.77
CA ARG A 724 -9.60 -53.75 -6.77
C ARG A 724 -10.26 -52.94 -5.64
N GLY A 725 -11.58 -52.80 -5.64
CA GLY A 725 -12.31 -52.02 -4.63
C GLY A 725 -11.99 -50.52 -4.66
N TYR A 726 -11.62 -49.96 -5.82
CA TYR A 726 -11.27 -48.56 -5.95
C TYR A 726 -12.51 -47.66 -5.93
N LEU A 727 -12.59 -46.83 -4.90
CA LEU A 727 -13.61 -45.79 -4.72
C LEU A 727 -13.17 -44.46 -5.39
N PRO A 728 -14.05 -43.45 -5.53
CA PRO A 728 -13.70 -42.20 -6.21
C PRO A 728 -12.51 -41.47 -5.57
N GLY A 729 -12.29 -41.66 -4.26
CA GLY A 729 -11.14 -41.16 -3.53
C GLY A 729 -9.79 -41.65 -4.07
N ARG A 730 -9.72 -42.87 -4.65
CA ARG A 730 -8.50 -43.44 -5.25
C ARG A 730 -8.05 -42.64 -6.48
N PHE A 731 -8.98 -42.06 -7.22
CA PHE A 731 -8.70 -41.25 -8.41
C PHE A 731 -8.61 -39.75 -8.10
N SER A 732 -8.57 -39.39 -6.82
CA SER A 732 -8.44 -38.02 -6.37
C SER A 732 -6.99 -37.70 -6.01
N PHE A 733 -6.38 -36.72 -6.68
CA PHE A 733 -5.07 -36.22 -6.27
C PHE A 733 -5.11 -35.49 -4.91
N ASN A 734 -6.30 -35.09 -4.43
CA ASN A 734 -6.48 -34.43 -3.13
C ASN A 734 -6.59 -35.40 -1.93
N VAL A 735 -6.78 -36.70 -2.17
CA VAL A 735 -7.06 -37.70 -1.11
C VAL A 735 -5.89 -38.68 -1.01
N LYS A 736 -5.52 -39.01 0.23
CA LYS A 736 -4.47 -40.01 0.50
C LYS A 736 -4.95 -41.40 0.06
N GLY A 737 -4.03 -42.17 -0.52
CA GLY A 737 -4.32 -43.53 -0.98
C GLY A 737 -4.65 -43.64 -2.46
N GLY A 738 -4.18 -42.72 -3.30
CA GLY A 738 -4.35 -42.74 -4.76
C GLY A 738 -3.49 -41.72 -5.50
N ARG A 739 -3.23 -40.58 -4.86
CA ARG A 739 -2.23 -39.60 -5.27
C ARG A 739 -0.79 -40.09 -5.13
N CYS A 740 0.14 -39.44 -5.84
CA CYS A 740 1.57 -39.60 -5.61
C CYS A 740 1.94 -39.06 -4.22
N GLU A 741 2.64 -39.84 -3.40
CA GLU A 741 3.03 -39.42 -2.04
C GLU A 741 4.24 -38.48 -2.04
N ALA A 742 5.02 -38.43 -3.13
CA ALA A 742 6.18 -37.52 -3.24
C ALA A 742 5.72 -36.05 -3.41
N CYS A 743 4.88 -35.76 -4.40
CA CYS A 743 4.30 -34.42 -4.59
C CYS A 743 3.03 -34.19 -3.77
N GLN A 744 2.51 -35.21 -3.08
CA GLN A 744 1.26 -35.17 -2.32
C GLN A 744 0.03 -34.66 -3.11
N GLY A 745 0.07 -34.82 -4.44
CA GLY A 745 -0.98 -34.37 -5.35
C GLY A 745 -0.78 -32.96 -5.92
N ASP A 746 0.35 -32.31 -5.65
CA ASP A 746 0.67 -30.96 -6.14
C ASP A 746 1.28 -30.95 -7.55
N GLY A 747 1.60 -32.13 -8.11
CA GLY A 747 2.22 -32.27 -9.43
C GLY A 747 3.70 -32.52 -9.30
#